data_AF-A0A0D8XQ11-F1
#
_entry.id   AF-A0A0D8XQ11-F1
#
_cell.length_a   1.000
_cell.length_b   1.000
_cell.length_c   1.000
_cell.angle_alpha   90.00
_cell.angle_beta   90.00
_cell.angle_gamma   90.00
#
_symmetry.space_group_name_H-M   'P 1'
#
loop_
_entity.id
_entity.type
_entity.pdbx_description
1 polymer ?
#
loop_
_entity_poly.entity_id
_entity_poly.type
_entity_poly.pdbx_seq_one_letter_code
_entity_poly.pdbx_strand_id
1 'polypeptide(L)'
;MYPDVKEEGTNCDVTKDNQMRTKQFYHVSNSESSRSGKFRGVFLPMSERSNVTNDSENYCLKRTEGKTALFYEDSNSGRSFRFILHRKNARKADIYACAKCKSRRKYVRIMVQNDKFLCDPASLDHICYMSPIELYNERVKNEGTQQRKTRKLVAELKTIGDTNLEDRNSVVPTSSEPKEVYAGSLLDCSDSTFTNSLAEEQYCVTPSSENVIEAHSVAEGSSSNMFKTETNREMSFIRDELQASEQEPTETKPSPLLRDEVCLQSIKMALEKFLDNGIEMPGTYTFYDGSTVLEPIASYLGIPVDKVNFVLCMFSSLPLAYVFKRFMKPCTVSRQTRTAFPLLIGFLFCFFCFGRATKHLLANCLLNYAIMCFSPERYVHKEIPSLLDYMSYIFNFQTALTGPVNFYSDYLAFLDGVHIVPNKEGELPSPIRASLKKLFESLCYLLIIMTYGSSFPPEIILEKEYLELPYVQWFFWWFIILVLIRVNYYFAWTFADSVCNMSGFGFSGYDEHGVAKWELCTNVKPYQVEMAQSFKETLDGWNIQTGGWLRRVAYDRSSKKIRTVATYMLSALWHGISVGYYITFFTGALFTLAGATFRRCMRHRFLHSKKQKAVYDVMTFVATKIALAYATYAFVMMNLEPAIFVYKRVFFVIHIIALLILFVLPRYFHPKPSERSKQSLDLLDVLPEEIKKGI
;
A
#
# COMPACT_ATOMS: atom_id res chain seq x y z
N MET A 1 53.12 0.32 32.14
CA MET A 1 54.08 0.91 33.11
C MET A 1 53.31 1.11 34.40
N TYR A 2 53.87 0.72 35.55
CA TYR A 2 53.25 0.81 36.89
C TYR A 2 53.19 2.29 37.37
N PRO A 3 52.46 2.64 38.46
CA PRO A 3 51.13 2.16 38.90
C PRO A 3 50.25 3.27 39.55
N ASP A 4 49.15 2.88 40.20
CA ASP A 4 48.41 3.67 41.22
C ASP A 4 49.17 3.87 42.55
N VAL A 5 48.73 4.85 43.36
CA VAL A 5 48.70 4.94 44.85
C VAL A 5 48.12 6.35 45.20
N LYS A 6 46.98 6.51 45.91
CA LYS A 6 46.73 6.37 47.37
C LYS A 6 47.50 7.41 48.24
N GLU A 7 47.18 7.78 49.49
CA GLU A 7 46.27 7.33 50.59
C GLU A 7 46.16 8.52 51.60
N GLU A 8 45.15 8.83 52.44
CA GLU A 8 43.68 8.66 52.49
C GLU A 8 43.13 9.61 53.62
N GLY A 9 41.82 9.67 53.97
CA GLY A 9 41.32 10.50 55.11
C GLY A 9 39.85 11.02 55.03
N THR A 10 38.81 10.24 55.38
CA THR A 10 38.19 10.06 56.73
C THR A 10 37.35 11.22 57.30
N ASN A 11 36.03 11.03 57.48
CA ASN A 11 35.46 10.77 58.82
C ASN A 11 33.97 10.34 58.84
N CYS A 12 33.60 9.56 59.88
CA CYS A 12 32.26 9.18 60.38
C CYS A 12 31.28 8.45 59.41
N ASP A 13 30.68 7.27 59.67
CA ASP A 13 30.11 6.58 60.87
C ASP A 13 28.56 6.64 60.90
N VAL A 14 27.80 5.57 61.22
CA VAL A 14 28.14 4.11 61.30
C VAL A 14 26.86 3.23 61.29
N THR A 15 27.02 1.89 61.19
CA THR A 15 25.99 0.80 61.21
C THR A 15 25.22 0.53 59.90
N LYS A 16 24.58 -0.63 59.60
CA LYS A 16 24.70 -2.09 59.97
C LYS A 16 23.75 -2.89 59.02
N ASP A 17 23.88 -4.20 58.75
CA ASP A 17 25.01 -5.15 58.87
C ASP A 17 24.83 -6.35 57.90
N ASN A 18 25.94 -6.98 57.52
CA ASN A 18 26.21 -8.39 57.11
C ASN A 18 25.07 -9.40 56.71
N GLN A 19 25.12 -10.08 55.54
CA GLN A 19 25.91 -11.32 55.16
C GLN A 19 25.32 -12.66 55.71
N MET A 20 25.50 -13.89 55.16
CA MET A 20 26.32 -14.43 54.04
C MET A 20 25.84 -15.85 53.55
N ARG A 21 26.36 -16.30 52.38
CA ARG A 21 26.78 -17.69 52.00
C ARG A 21 25.80 -18.88 51.72
N THR A 22 25.72 -19.23 50.42
CA THR A 22 26.06 -20.54 49.76
C THR A 22 25.68 -21.92 50.35
N LYS A 23 25.16 -22.83 49.49
CA LYS A 23 25.60 -24.25 49.36
C LYS A 23 25.13 -24.92 48.04
N GLN A 24 25.48 -26.20 47.82
CA GLN A 24 25.51 -26.87 46.51
C GLN A 24 25.18 -28.39 46.59
N PHE A 25 24.67 -28.98 45.48
CA PHE A 25 24.44 -30.42 45.17
C PHE A 25 23.47 -31.26 46.03
N TYR A 26 22.52 -31.99 45.37
CA TYR A 26 22.63 -33.43 45.06
C TYR A 26 21.48 -33.93 44.16
N HIS A 27 21.53 -35.20 43.70
CA HIS A 27 20.65 -35.82 42.68
C HIS A 27 19.92 -37.05 43.26
N VAL A 28 18.63 -37.27 42.93
CA VAL A 28 17.89 -38.55 43.04
C VAL A 28 16.91 -38.66 41.85
N SER A 29 16.47 -39.87 41.47
CA SER A 29 15.66 -40.19 40.28
C SER A 29 14.36 -40.98 40.59
N ASN A 30 13.63 -41.39 39.52
CA ASN A 30 12.42 -42.24 39.48
C ASN A 30 11.09 -41.48 39.71
N SER A 31 9.96 -41.83 39.08
CA SER A 31 9.67 -42.80 37.99
C SER A 31 8.33 -42.47 37.27
N GLU A 32 8.06 -43.22 36.20
CA GLU A 32 6.89 -43.22 35.31
C GLU A 32 5.50 -42.84 35.88
N SER A 33 4.68 -42.15 35.07
CA SER A 33 3.41 -42.72 34.56
C SER A 33 2.68 -41.76 33.60
N SER A 34 1.75 -42.27 32.82
CA SER A 34 0.96 -41.52 31.84
C SER A 34 -0.40 -41.08 32.39
N ARG A 35 -0.89 -39.89 31.97
CA ARG A 35 -2.30 -39.66 31.57
C ARG A 35 -2.58 -38.24 31.06
N SER A 36 -3.67 -38.15 30.30
CA SER A 36 -4.18 -36.97 29.59
C SER A 36 -4.49 -35.76 30.48
N GLY A 37 -3.90 -34.60 30.16
CA GLY A 37 -4.28 -33.31 30.75
C GLY A 37 -5.58 -32.78 30.16
N LYS A 38 -6.68 -32.84 30.93
CA LYS A 38 -7.91 -32.08 30.64
C LYS A 38 -7.83 -30.71 31.31
N PHE A 39 -7.85 -29.63 30.52
CA PHE A 39 -7.92 -28.26 31.04
C PHE A 39 -9.18 -28.03 31.89
N ARG A 40 -9.02 -27.42 33.07
CA ARG A 40 -10.11 -26.99 33.96
C ARG A 40 -9.70 -25.75 34.77
N GLY A 41 -10.27 -24.59 34.45
CA GLY A 41 -10.21 -23.40 35.31
C GLY A 41 -11.29 -23.43 36.41
N VAL A 42 -10.98 -22.88 37.59
CA VAL A 42 -11.89 -22.83 38.76
C VAL A 42 -11.81 -21.46 39.42
N PHE A 43 -12.98 -20.89 39.77
CA PHE A 43 -13.12 -19.64 40.54
C PHE A 43 -13.00 -19.90 42.05
N LEU A 44 -12.55 -18.87 42.78
CA LEU A 44 -12.67 -18.73 44.23
C LEU A 44 -13.38 -17.39 44.58
N PRO A 45 -14.11 -17.30 45.71
CA PRO A 45 -14.86 -16.10 46.12
C PRO A 45 -14.04 -15.14 47.01
N MET A 46 -14.57 -13.93 47.26
CA MET A 46 -14.05 -13.01 48.29
C MET A 46 -15.05 -12.83 49.44
N SER A 47 -14.51 -12.69 50.66
CA SER A 47 -15.19 -12.05 51.81
C SER A 47 -14.16 -11.35 52.71
N GLU A 48 -14.32 -10.03 52.82
CA GLU A 48 -13.88 -9.08 53.87
C GLU A 48 -12.56 -9.27 54.66
N ARG A 49 -11.68 -8.25 54.50
CA ARG A 49 -10.61 -7.72 55.40
C ARG A 49 -10.15 -8.57 56.60
N SER A 50 -8.87 -8.94 56.58
CA SER A 50 -7.89 -8.58 57.63
C SER A 50 -6.45 -8.66 57.08
N ASN A 51 -5.44 -8.33 57.89
CA ASN A 51 -4.05 -8.06 57.46
C ASN A 51 -3.18 -9.33 57.27
N VAL A 52 -1.99 -9.10 56.68
CA VAL A 52 -0.69 -9.82 56.84
C VAL A 52 -0.15 -10.59 55.61
N THR A 53 1.07 -10.19 55.20
CA THR A 53 2.08 -10.82 54.30
C THR A 53 1.80 -11.07 52.81
N ASN A 54 2.88 -10.87 52.05
CA ASN A 54 3.23 -11.27 50.67
C ASN A 54 2.55 -12.58 50.20
N ASP A 55 2.15 -12.75 48.92
CA ASP A 55 3.03 -12.72 47.74
C ASP A 55 2.32 -12.24 46.44
N SER A 56 2.75 -12.69 45.26
CA SER A 56 2.63 -12.02 43.95
C SER A 56 1.38 -12.31 43.10
N GLU A 57 1.27 -11.49 42.03
CA GLU A 57 0.48 -11.64 40.78
C GLU A 57 -0.86 -10.88 40.64
N ASN A 58 -1.07 -10.26 39.47
CA ASN A 58 -2.12 -9.27 39.18
C ASN A 58 -2.92 -9.62 37.91
N TYR A 59 -4.13 -10.17 38.03
CA TYR A 59 -5.10 -10.24 36.92
C TYR A 59 -6.54 -10.01 37.44
N CYS A 60 -7.36 -9.24 36.70
CA CYS A 60 -8.61 -8.66 37.24
C CYS A 60 -9.83 -8.85 36.31
N LEU A 61 -10.81 -9.65 36.76
CA LEU A 61 -12.12 -9.78 36.12
C LEU A 61 -13.11 -8.77 36.70
N LYS A 62 -13.68 -7.89 35.86
CA LYS A 62 -14.71 -6.91 36.27
C LYS A 62 -16.09 -7.25 35.70
N ARG A 63 -17.05 -7.54 36.58
CA ARG A 63 -18.47 -7.70 36.26
C ARG A 63 -19.17 -6.34 36.40
N THR A 64 -19.40 -5.63 35.29
CA THR A 64 -20.19 -4.39 35.34
C THR A 64 -21.66 -4.69 35.58
N GLU A 65 -22.23 -4.12 36.64
CA GLU A 65 -23.66 -4.12 36.86
C GLU A 65 -24.39 -3.41 35.71
N GLY A 66 -25.59 -3.87 35.35
CA GLY A 66 -26.34 -3.27 34.24
C GLY A 66 -26.06 -3.81 32.82
N LYS A 67 -25.95 -5.15 32.69
CA LYS A 67 -26.22 -6.00 31.49
C LYS A 67 -25.03 -6.52 30.64
N THR A 68 -24.87 -7.86 30.70
CA THR A 68 -24.74 -8.75 29.52
C THR A 68 -23.46 -8.77 28.67
N ALA A 69 -22.27 -8.54 29.25
CA ALA A 69 -21.01 -8.90 28.59
C ALA A 69 -20.11 -9.76 29.49
N LEU A 70 -19.37 -10.68 28.87
CA LEU A 70 -18.23 -11.40 29.44
C LEU A 70 -16.99 -11.12 28.58
N PHE A 71 -15.84 -11.03 29.23
CA PHE A 71 -14.54 -10.99 28.59
C PHE A 71 -13.76 -12.24 29.00
N TYR A 72 -13.07 -12.85 28.05
CA TYR A 72 -12.14 -13.95 28.26
C TYR A 72 -10.81 -13.55 27.65
N GLU A 73 -9.70 -13.88 28.30
CA GLU A 73 -8.35 -13.52 27.86
C GLU A 73 -7.51 -14.80 27.86
N ASP A 74 -6.93 -15.11 26.71
CA ASP A 74 -6.06 -16.27 26.56
C ASP A 74 -4.64 -15.93 26.99
N SER A 75 -4.21 -16.51 28.11
CA SER A 75 -2.88 -16.35 28.71
C SER A 75 -1.72 -16.68 27.75
N ASN A 76 -1.91 -17.54 26.76
CA ASN A 76 -0.85 -18.00 25.87
C ASN A 76 -0.68 -17.10 24.63
N SER A 77 -1.73 -16.41 24.18
CA SER A 77 -1.68 -15.54 22.99
C SER A 77 -1.90 -14.06 23.27
N GLY A 78 -2.20 -13.68 24.52
CA GLY A 78 -2.50 -12.29 24.91
C GLY A 78 -3.78 -11.75 24.24
N ARG A 79 -4.70 -12.64 23.84
CA ARG A 79 -5.89 -12.28 23.07
C ARG A 79 -7.12 -12.19 23.97
N SER A 80 -7.70 -10.98 24.06
CA SER A 80 -8.98 -10.76 24.72
C SER A 80 -10.16 -10.92 23.74
N PHE A 81 -11.19 -11.65 24.17
CA PHE A 81 -12.38 -12.01 23.42
C PHE A 81 -13.65 -11.55 24.17
N ARG A 82 -14.65 -11.03 23.45
CA ARG A 82 -15.88 -10.50 24.04
C ARG A 82 -17.11 -11.33 23.65
N PHE A 83 -17.82 -11.79 24.67
CA PHE A 83 -19.07 -12.52 24.55
C PHE A 83 -20.24 -11.69 25.11
N ILE A 84 -21.38 -11.73 24.44
CA ILE A 84 -22.61 -11.01 24.83
C ILE A 84 -23.66 -12.05 25.19
N LEU A 85 -24.43 -11.83 26.25
CA LEU A 85 -25.54 -12.75 26.61
C LEU A 85 -26.53 -12.84 25.43
N HIS A 86 -26.89 -14.06 25.09
CA HIS A 86 -27.85 -14.37 24.03
C HIS A 86 -29.18 -14.84 24.60
N ARG A 87 -29.17 -15.71 25.63
CA ARG A 87 -30.37 -16.14 26.36
C ARG A 87 -30.03 -16.46 27.82
N LYS A 88 -30.74 -15.82 28.76
CA LYS A 88 -30.70 -16.19 30.18
C LYS A 88 -31.59 -17.40 30.43
N ASN A 89 -31.21 -18.32 31.32
CA ASN A 89 -31.93 -19.59 31.48
C ASN A 89 -32.01 -20.05 32.96
N ALA A 90 -33.18 -19.92 33.59
CA ALA A 90 -33.32 -20.11 35.05
C ALA A 90 -33.15 -21.55 35.57
N ARG A 91 -33.00 -22.56 34.69
CA ARG A 91 -32.86 -23.98 35.06
C ARG A 91 -31.72 -24.72 34.31
N LYS A 92 -30.90 -24.00 33.54
CA LYS A 92 -29.77 -24.55 32.74
C LYS A 92 -28.67 -23.47 32.65
N ALA A 93 -27.54 -23.78 32.00
CA ALA A 93 -26.51 -22.79 31.69
C ALA A 93 -27.06 -21.58 30.91
N ASP A 94 -26.51 -20.40 31.20
CA ASP A 94 -26.74 -19.17 30.43
C ASP A 94 -25.99 -19.27 29.09
N ILE A 95 -26.64 -18.82 28.00
CA ILE A 95 -26.08 -18.91 26.65
C ILE A 95 -25.52 -17.56 26.24
N TYR A 96 -24.22 -17.53 25.93
CA TYR A 96 -23.47 -16.39 25.42
C TYR A 96 -23.08 -16.61 23.94
N ALA A 97 -22.84 -15.51 23.22
CA ALA A 97 -22.43 -15.54 21.81
C ALA A 97 -21.33 -14.48 21.55
N CYS A 98 -20.38 -14.76 20.66
CA CYS A 98 -19.31 -13.82 20.32
C CYS A 98 -19.90 -12.52 19.73
N ALA A 99 -19.46 -11.36 20.24
CA ALA A 99 -20.02 -10.05 19.90
C ALA A 99 -20.01 -9.76 18.38
N LYS A 100 -18.85 -10.00 17.74
CA LYS A 100 -18.58 -9.70 16.32
C LYS A 100 -19.17 -10.75 15.37
N CYS A 101 -19.53 -11.93 15.89
CA CYS A 101 -20.27 -12.98 15.16
C CYS A 101 -21.78 -12.75 15.21
N LYS A 102 -22.31 -12.29 16.36
CA LYS A 102 -23.75 -12.02 16.57
C LYS A 102 -24.30 -10.97 15.59
N SER A 103 -23.51 -9.94 15.28
CA SER A 103 -23.86 -8.91 14.26
C SER A 103 -23.86 -9.46 12.82
N ARG A 104 -23.13 -10.55 12.56
CA ARG A 104 -23.04 -11.23 11.24
C ARG A 104 -23.99 -12.42 11.10
N ARG A 105 -24.91 -12.64 12.06
CA ARG A 105 -25.85 -13.78 12.19
C ARG A 105 -25.24 -15.20 12.25
N LYS A 106 -24.02 -15.43 11.77
CA LYS A 106 -23.26 -16.70 11.91
C LYS A 106 -22.53 -16.72 13.27
N TYR A 107 -23.20 -17.15 14.36
CA TYR A 107 -22.63 -17.17 15.72
C TYR A 107 -22.64 -18.54 16.41
N VAL A 108 -21.47 -18.97 16.88
CA VAL A 108 -21.31 -20.10 17.80
C VAL A 108 -21.83 -19.70 19.20
N ARG A 109 -22.40 -20.66 19.93
CA ARG A 109 -23.04 -20.47 21.25
C ARG A 109 -22.20 -21.13 22.33
N ILE A 110 -21.85 -20.38 23.37
CA ILE A 110 -21.10 -20.86 24.54
C ILE A 110 -22.03 -20.94 25.74
N MET A 111 -21.96 -22.04 26.49
CA MET A 111 -22.71 -22.23 27.73
C MET A 111 -21.84 -21.88 28.94
N VAL A 112 -22.36 -21.01 29.81
CA VAL A 112 -21.72 -20.57 31.06
C VAL A 112 -22.65 -20.90 32.21
N GLN A 113 -22.15 -21.58 33.25
CA GLN A 113 -22.93 -21.93 34.44
C GLN A 113 -22.10 -21.69 35.69
N ASN A 114 -22.68 -20.96 36.65
CA ASN A 114 -22.01 -20.52 37.88
C ASN A 114 -20.64 -19.87 37.57
N ASP A 115 -20.67 -18.93 36.62
CA ASP A 115 -19.55 -18.18 36.03
C ASP A 115 -18.42 -18.99 35.36
N LYS A 116 -18.49 -20.33 35.35
CA LYS A 116 -17.56 -21.20 34.60
C LYS A 116 -18.09 -21.50 33.20
N PHE A 117 -17.19 -21.48 32.22
CA PHE A 117 -17.47 -22.02 30.88
C PHE A 117 -17.60 -23.56 30.95
N LEU A 118 -18.61 -24.14 30.29
CA LEU A 118 -18.81 -25.60 30.26
C LEU A 118 -17.93 -26.31 29.20
N CYS A 119 -17.44 -25.57 28.22
CA CYS A 119 -16.45 -25.99 27.23
C CYS A 119 -15.40 -24.88 27.13
N ASP A 120 -14.16 -25.23 26.80
CA ASP A 120 -13.10 -24.26 26.58
C ASP A 120 -13.49 -23.31 25.41
N PRO A 121 -13.48 -21.97 25.58
CA PRO A 121 -13.66 -21.06 24.47
C PRO A 121 -12.69 -21.33 23.32
N ALA A 122 -11.43 -21.69 23.60
CA ALA A 122 -10.41 -21.93 22.57
C ALA A 122 -10.71 -23.16 21.67
N SER A 123 -11.60 -24.08 22.08
CA SER A 123 -11.98 -25.25 21.29
C SER A 123 -13.17 -24.99 20.35
N LEU A 124 -13.36 -23.76 19.87
CA LEU A 124 -14.49 -23.35 19.05
C LEU A 124 -14.03 -22.83 17.69
N ASP A 125 -14.56 -23.41 16.61
CA ASP A 125 -14.09 -23.24 15.22
C ASP A 125 -14.03 -21.78 14.71
N HIS A 126 -14.73 -20.85 15.37
CA HIS A 126 -14.72 -19.44 14.99
C HIS A 126 -15.03 -18.48 16.15
N ILE A 127 -13.99 -18.03 16.88
CA ILE A 127 -14.06 -16.83 17.73
C ILE A 127 -13.40 -15.64 17.04
N CYS A 128 -14.14 -14.53 16.90
CA CYS A 128 -13.55 -13.26 16.51
C CYS A 128 -12.72 -12.63 17.64
N TYR A 129 -11.43 -12.45 17.39
CA TYR A 129 -10.55 -11.55 18.14
C TYR A 129 -11.04 -10.09 18.08
N MET A 130 -10.77 -9.34 19.15
CA MET A 130 -10.87 -7.87 19.18
C MET A 130 -9.47 -7.27 19.33
N SER A 131 -9.10 -6.33 18.47
CA SER A 131 -7.81 -5.65 18.59
C SER A 131 -7.75 -4.78 19.87
N PRO A 132 -6.55 -4.39 20.36
CA PRO A 132 -6.42 -3.49 21.50
C PRO A 132 -7.12 -2.15 21.26
N ILE A 133 -7.14 -1.69 20.00
CA ILE A 133 -7.84 -0.48 19.55
C ILE A 133 -9.37 -0.67 19.59
N GLU A 134 -9.91 -1.82 19.17
CA GLU A 134 -11.34 -2.12 19.33
C GLU A 134 -11.74 -2.19 20.82
N LEU A 135 -10.87 -2.74 21.68
CA LEU A 135 -11.04 -2.81 23.14
C LEU A 135 -10.91 -1.44 23.83
N TYR A 136 -10.11 -0.52 23.28
CA TYR A 136 -10.00 0.87 23.73
C TYR A 136 -11.24 1.68 23.30
N ASN A 137 -11.61 1.61 22.02
CA ASN A 137 -12.75 2.34 21.47
C ASN A 137 -14.08 1.90 22.13
N GLU A 138 -14.26 0.61 22.44
CA GLU A 138 -15.41 0.17 23.22
C GLU A 138 -15.33 0.60 24.70
N ARG A 139 -14.14 0.71 25.33
CA ARG A 139 -14.03 1.31 26.68
C ARG A 139 -14.48 2.76 26.69
N VAL A 140 -13.90 3.61 25.83
CA VAL A 140 -14.28 5.03 25.66
C VAL A 140 -15.77 5.19 25.34
N LYS A 141 -16.33 4.32 24.50
CA LYS A 141 -17.77 4.33 24.16
C LYS A 141 -18.67 3.90 25.31
N ASN A 142 -18.27 2.94 26.14
CA ASN A 142 -19.00 2.57 27.35
C ASN A 142 -18.89 3.67 28.42
N GLU A 143 -17.74 4.33 28.56
CA GLU A 143 -17.52 5.48 29.44
C GLU A 143 -18.35 6.71 29.02
N GLY A 144 -18.39 7.04 27.72
CA GLY A 144 -19.27 8.07 27.18
C GLY A 144 -20.76 7.73 27.31
N THR A 145 -21.12 6.44 27.28
CA THR A 145 -22.49 5.97 27.53
C THR A 145 -22.85 6.03 29.02
N GLN A 146 -21.91 5.72 29.92
CA GLN A 146 -22.00 5.97 31.36
C GLN A 146 -22.22 7.47 31.62
N GLN A 147 -21.34 8.34 31.15
CA GLN A 147 -21.49 9.80 31.30
C GLN A 147 -22.82 10.33 30.76
N ARG A 148 -23.31 9.83 29.61
CA ARG A 148 -24.64 10.20 29.10
C ARG A 148 -25.78 9.73 30.02
N LYS A 149 -25.71 8.52 30.58
CA LYS A 149 -26.69 8.04 31.58
C LYS A 149 -26.65 8.88 32.85
N THR A 150 -25.45 9.14 33.41
CA THR A 150 -25.30 9.95 34.61
C THR A 150 -25.79 11.38 34.39
N ARG A 151 -25.48 12.00 33.25
CA ARG A 151 -26.02 13.33 32.90
C ARG A 151 -27.54 13.32 32.75
N LYS A 152 -28.14 12.26 32.16
CA LYS A 152 -29.61 12.14 32.05
C LYS A 152 -30.26 11.95 33.42
N LEU A 153 -29.69 11.11 34.28
CA LEU A 153 -30.17 10.90 35.64
C LEU A 153 -30.07 12.17 36.50
N VAL A 154 -28.97 12.93 36.36
CA VAL A 154 -28.79 14.23 37.04
C VAL A 154 -29.75 15.30 36.51
N ALA A 155 -30.11 15.26 35.21
CA ALA A 155 -31.14 16.14 34.66
C ALA A 155 -32.54 15.77 35.17
N GLU A 156 -32.88 14.47 35.20
CA GLU A 156 -34.15 13.95 35.74
C GLU A 156 -34.29 14.27 37.23
N LEU A 157 -33.23 14.08 38.02
CA LEU A 157 -33.18 14.47 39.44
C LEU A 157 -33.28 15.98 39.66
N LYS A 158 -32.75 16.82 38.74
CA LYS A 158 -32.97 18.27 38.78
C LYS A 158 -34.44 18.59 38.58
N THR A 159 -35.08 18.11 37.50
CA THR A 159 -36.51 18.37 37.27
C THR A 159 -37.40 17.90 38.42
N ILE A 160 -37.06 16.81 39.11
CA ILE A 160 -37.78 16.36 40.31
C ILE A 160 -37.54 17.30 41.50
N GLY A 161 -36.31 17.81 41.68
CA GLY A 161 -36.01 18.81 42.71
C GLY A 161 -36.73 20.14 42.47
N ASP A 162 -36.76 20.58 41.22
CA ASP A 162 -37.39 21.83 40.80
C ASP A 162 -38.93 21.77 41.00
N THR A 163 -39.61 20.66 40.62
CA THR A 163 -41.05 20.51 40.89
C THR A 163 -41.39 20.43 42.39
N ASN A 164 -40.48 19.93 43.23
CA ASN A 164 -40.67 19.91 44.69
C ASN A 164 -40.45 21.28 45.37
N LEU A 165 -39.97 22.29 44.63
CA LEU A 165 -39.80 23.67 45.12
C LEU A 165 -40.99 24.58 44.76
N GLU A 166 -41.70 24.30 43.68
CA GLU A 166 -42.90 25.06 43.28
C GLU A 166 -44.11 24.70 44.16
N ASP A 167 -44.31 23.41 44.47
CA ASP A 167 -45.42 22.88 45.31
C ASP A 167 -45.43 23.33 46.79
N ARG A 168 -44.49 24.18 47.22
CA ARG A 168 -44.39 24.65 48.62
C ARG A 168 -44.73 26.13 48.85
N ASN A 169 -45.00 26.92 47.81
CA ASN A 169 -45.07 28.38 47.90
C ASN A 169 -46.39 29.01 47.39
N SER A 170 -47.55 28.43 47.72
CA SER A 170 -48.84 29.14 47.53
C SER A 170 -49.93 28.75 48.52
N VAL A 171 -50.22 29.61 49.50
CA VAL A 171 -51.42 29.55 50.35
C VAL A 171 -52.03 30.96 50.47
N VAL A 172 -53.07 31.21 49.66
CA VAL A 172 -54.38 31.87 49.95
C VAL A 172 -54.41 33.09 50.91
N PRO A 173 -55.14 34.21 50.63
CA PRO A 173 -56.25 34.47 49.67
C PRO A 173 -55.90 35.65 48.68
N THR A 174 -56.73 36.55 48.10
CA THR A 174 -58.16 36.94 48.27
C THR A 174 -58.74 37.68 47.02
N SER A 175 -60.05 37.52 46.78
CA SER A 175 -61.02 38.41 46.09
C SER A 175 -60.58 39.58 45.18
N SER A 176 -60.97 39.55 43.89
CA SER A 176 -62.17 40.27 43.36
C SER A 176 -62.32 40.12 41.84
N GLU A 177 -63.53 40.34 41.32
CA GLU A 177 -64.02 40.13 39.94
C GLU A 177 -64.83 41.38 39.48
N PRO A 178 -65.38 41.52 38.25
CA PRO A 178 -65.31 40.65 37.05
C PRO A 178 -65.12 41.42 35.69
N LYS A 179 -65.40 40.72 34.57
CA LYS A 179 -65.83 41.18 33.22
C LYS A 179 -64.75 41.26 32.10
N GLU A 180 -65.01 40.83 30.84
CA GLU A 180 -66.08 39.97 30.24
C GLU A 180 -65.70 39.57 28.78
N VAL A 181 -66.22 38.43 28.26
CA VAL A 181 -66.69 38.17 26.86
C VAL A 181 -65.73 38.38 25.65
N TYR A 182 -65.59 37.53 24.61
CA TYR A 182 -66.10 36.20 24.19
C TYR A 182 -65.02 35.54 23.26
N ALA A 183 -64.77 34.23 23.27
CA ALA A 183 -65.33 33.17 22.37
C ALA A 183 -65.11 33.37 20.83
N GLY A 184 -64.73 32.35 20.04
CA GLY A 184 -64.34 30.95 20.32
C GLY A 184 -64.49 29.99 19.11
N SER A 185 -64.19 28.69 19.29
CA SER A 185 -64.59 27.51 18.44
C SER A 185 -63.99 27.36 17.02
N LEU A 186 -63.91 26.18 16.35
CA LEU A 186 -63.94 24.73 16.74
C LEU A 186 -63.42 23.83 15.57
N LEU A 187 -63.06 22.57 15.87
CA LEU A 187 -63.11 21.33 15.04
C LEU A 187 -62.33 21.16 13.70
N ASP A 188 -61.30 20.32 13.78
CA ASP A 188 -61.13 18.99 13.12
C ASP A 188 -60.93 18.74 11.59
N CYS A 189 -60.28 17.60 11.35
CA CYS A 189 -59.59 17.09 10.15
C CYS A 189 -60.35 16.92 8.82
N SER A 190 -59.63 17.15 7.68
CA SER A 190 -59.52 16.15 6.58
C SER A 190 -58.40 16.48 5.54
N ASP A 191 -57.81 15.40 5.00
CA ASP A 191 -57.13 15.16 3.71
C ASP A 191 -56.17 16.15 2.99
N SER A 192 -54.93 15.65 2.85
CA SER A 192 -54.06 15.59 1.66
C SER A 192 -53.71 16.85 0.82
N THR A 193 -52.41 17.18 0.87
CA THR A 193 -51.52 17.62 -0.24
C THR A 193 -52.01 18.65 -1.27
N PHE A 194 -51.31 19.79 -1.33
CA PHE A 194 -50.94 20.40 -2.62
C PHE A 194 -49.55 21.05 -2.59
N THR A 195 -49.05 21.45 -3.76
CA THR A 195 -47.68 21.95 -4.00
C THR A 195 -47.54 23.46 -3.75
N ASN A 196 -46.34 23.89 -3.33
CA ASN A 196 -45.97 25.30 -3.34
C ASN A 196 -45.71 25.77 -4.78
N SER A 197 -46.34 26.89 -5.14
CA SER A 197 -45.90 27.77 -6.22
C SER A 197 -45.63 29.15 -5.65
N LEU A 198 -44.53 29.77 -6.08
CA LEU A 198 -44.31 31.21 -5.96
C LEU A 198 -43.95 31.71 -7.36
N ALA A 199 -44.49 32.85 -7.72
CA ALA A 199 -44.30 33.50 -9.00
C ALA A 199 -43.56 34.83 -8.82
N GLU A 200 -42.82 35.24 -9.84
CA GLU A 200 -42.42 36.64 -10.06
C GLU A 200 -42.33 36.90 -11.57
N GLU A 201 -42.27 38.16 -11.97
CA GLU A 201 -43.05 38.67 -13.11
C GLU A 201 -42.40 38.60 -14.53
N GLN A 202 -43.24 38.87 -15.54
CA GLN A 202 -42.90 39.10 -16.96
C GLN A 202 -42.36 40.55 -17.15
N TYR A 203 -41.71 40.97 -18.25
CA TYR A 203 -42.29 41.14 -19.61
C TYR A 203 -41.24 41.47 -20.71
N CYS A 204 -41.33 40.77 -21.86
CA CYS A 204 -41.04 41.15 -23.28
C CYS A 204 -39.75 41.94 -23.66
N VAL A 205 -39.35 42.15 -24.94
CA VAL A 205 -40.00 42.08 -26.29
C VAL A 205 -39.07 41.38 -27.32
N THR A 206 -39.61 40.95 -28.48
CA THR A 206 -38.96 40.20 -29.60
C THR A 206 -39.04 40.98 -30.95
N PRO A 207 -38.99 40.38 -32.17
CA PRO A 207 -37.87 39.72 -32.88
C PRO A 207 -37.58 40.24 -34.34
N SER A 208 -36.52 39.73 -34.97
CA SER A 208 -36.33 39.48 -36.44
C SER A 208 -35.06 38.62 -36.64
N SER A 209 -34.87 37.65 -37.56
CA SER A 209 -35.38 37.31 -38.91
C SER A 209 -34.65 38.07 -40.05
N GLU A 210 -34.19 37.49 -41.19
CA GLU A 210 -34.56 36.25 -41.93
C GLU A 210 -33.43 35.62 -42.83
N ASN A 211 -33.49 34.28 -43.01
CA ASN A 211 -33.47 33.45 -44.26
C ASN A 211 -32.34 33.43 -45.35
N VAL A 212 -32.56 32.51 -46.32
CA VAL A 212 -31.81 32.07 -47.54
C VAL A 212 -30.85 30.87 -47.32
N ILE A 213 -30.84 29.73 -48.04
CA ILE A 213 -31.71 28.87 -48.92
C ILE A 213 -30.73 28.05 -49.81
N GLU A 214 -30.86 26.70 -49.84
CA GLU A 214 -30.55 25.71 -50.93
C GLU A 214 -29.20 25.76 -51.74
N ALA A 215 -28.70 24.73 -52.48
CA ALA A 215 -29.02 23.30 -52.67
C ALA A 215 -27.86 22.50 -53.37
N HIS A 216 -27.96 21.15 -53.34
CA HIS A 216 -27.50 20.11 -54.30
C HIS A 216 -26.17 20.15 -55.10
N SER A 217 -25.32 19.12 -54.89
CA SER A 217 -24.68 18.21 -55.89
C SER A 217 -23.64 17.31 -55.15
N VAL A 218 -23.41 16.01 -55.36
CA VAL A 218 -23.71 14.99 -56.39
C VAL A 218 -22.72 14.91 -57.58
N ALA A 219 -21.64 14.16 -57.33
CA ALA A 219 -20.94 13.16 -58.18
C ALA A 219 -20.63 13.41 -59.68
N GLU A 220 -19.33 13.28 -60.02
CA GLU A 220 -18.78 12.72 -61.27
C GLU A 220 -17.29 12.33 -61.04
N GLY A 221 -16.61 11.50 -61.86
CA GLY A 221 -17.07 10.93 -63.14
C GLY A 221 -16.08 10.09 -63.98
N SER A 222 -15.34 9.11 -63.41
CA SER A 222 -14.75 7.95 -64.14
C SER A 222 -13.50 8.15 -65.07
N SER A 223 -13.16 7.06 -65.82
CA SER A 223 -12.05 6.82 -66.77
C SER A 223 -10.64 6.49 -66.21
N SER A 224 -9.86 5.53 -66.73
CA SER A 224 -10.21 4.36 -67.61
C SER A 224 -9.10 3.28 -67.72
N ASN A 225 -9.47 2.01 -67.45
CA ASN A 225 -9.14 0.75 -68.18
C ASN A 225 -7.70 0.18 -68.40
N MET A 226 -7.70 -1.14 -68.67
CA MET A 226 -6.63 -2.06 -69.14
C MET A 226 -5.68 -2.63 -68.05
N PHE A 227 -5.34 -3.94 -68.01
CA PHE A 227 -5.66 -5.08 -68.91
C PHE A 227 -5.77 -6.45 -68.15
N LYS A 228 -6.19 -7.47 -68.90
CA LYS A 228 -6.57 -8.89 -68.60
C LYS A 228 -5.61 -9.72 -67.69
N THR A 229 -5.92 -10.93 -67.17
CA THR A 229 -6.68 -12.07 -67.77
C THR A 229 -7.20 -13.12 -66.74
N GLU A 230 -8.12 -13.98 -67.23
CA GLU A 230 -8.89 -15.14 -66.71
C GLU A 230 -8.11 -16.24 -65.90
N THR A 231 -8.70 -17.28 -65.25
CA THR A 231 -10.05 -17.92 -65.39
C THR A 231 -10.58 -18.66 -64.14
N ASN A 232 -11.92 -18.79 -64.10
CA ASN A 232 -12.85 -19.47 -63.17
C ASN A 232 -12.64 -20.96 -62.80
N ARG A 233 -13.25 -21.37 -61.66
CA ARG A 233 -14.32 -22.40 -61.54
C ARG A 233 -15.11 -22.20 -60.23
N GLU A 234 -16.44 -22.01 -60.29
CA GLU A 234 -17.54 -23.00 -60.04
C GLU A 234 -17.61 -23.54 -58.59
N MET A 235 -18.75 -23.67 -57.89
CA MET A 235 -20.16 -23.80 -58.34
C MET A 235 -21.18 -23.28 -57.28
N SER A 236 -22.48 -23.18 -57.62
CA SER A 236 -23.54 -22.56 -56.80
C SER A 236 -24.86 -23.37 -56.74
N PHE A 237 -25.55 -23.40 -55.58
CA PHE A 237 -26.99 -23.71 -55.38
C PHE A 237 -27.45 -22.98 -54.09
N ILE A 238 -28.41 -22.06 -54.05
CA ILE A 238 -29.86 -22.06 -54.42
C ILE A 238 -30.73 -22.93 -53.49
N ARG A 239 -31.56 -22.27 -52.66
CA ARG A 239 -33.04 -22.33 -52.73
C ARG A 239 -33.71 -21.33 -51.76
N ASP A 240 -34.81 -20.77 -52.25
CA ASP A 240 -35.55 -19.63 -51.73
C ASP A 240 -36.62 -19.98 -50.66
N GLU A 241 -36.89 -18.95 -49.84
CA GLU A 241 -38.18 -18.39 -49.41
C GLU A 241 -39.35 -19.21 -48.82
N LEU A 242 -40.00 -18.60 -47.82
CA LEU A 242 -41.45 -18.61 -47.64
C LEU A 242 -41.91 -17.36 -46.84
N GLN A 243 -42.76 -16.54 -47.44
CA GLN A 243 -43.51 -15.43 -46.82
C GLN A 243 -44.89 -15.96 -46.33
N ALA A 244 -45.82 -15.24 -45.69
CA ALA A 244 -45.96 -13.85 -45.26
C ALA A 244 -46.98 -13.77 -44.09
N SER A 245 -47.06 -12.64 -43.38
CA SER A 245 -48.32 -12.08 -42.84
C SER A 245 -48.10 -10.64 -42.36
N GLU A 246 -49.01 -9.73 -42.72
CA GLU A 246 -48.92 -8.30 -42.40
C GLU A 246 -49.82 -7.92 -41.20
N GLN A 247 -49.45 -6.87 -40.46
CA GLN A 247 -50.22 -5.63 -40.21
C GLN A 247 -49.72 -4.85 -38.97
N GLU A 248 -49.45 -3.56 -39.13
CA GLU A 248 -49.36 -2.59 -38.01
C GLU A 248 -50.76 -2.00 -37.70
N PRO A 249 -50.98 -1.40 -36.52
CA PRO A 249 -50.99 0.07 -36.51
C PRO A 249 -50.55 0.80 -35.20
N THR A 250 -49.83 1.91 -35.40
CA THR A 250 -49.81 3.16 -34.59
C THR A 250 -49.25 3.20 -33.15
N GLU A 251 -48.71 4.39 -32.80
CA GLU A 251 -47.95 4.70 -31.58
C GLU A 251 -48.77 4.75 -30.27
N THR A 252 -48.11 4.43 -29.15
CA THR A 252 -48.08 5.30 -27.95
C THR A 252 -46.72 5.20 -27.26
N LYS A 253 -46.18 6.32 -26.73
CA LYS A 253 -44.89 6.36 -26.01
C LYS A 253 -45.09 6.25 -24.49
N PRO A 254 -44.48 5.26 -23.81
CA PRO A 254 -44.27 5.31 -22.36
C PRO A 254 -42.92 5.97 -22.02
N SER A 255 -42.85 6.62 -20.85
CA SER A 255 -41.65 7.33 -20.36
C SER A 255 -40.61 6.38 -19.74
N PRO A 256 -39.30 6.68 -19.86
CA PRO A 256 -38.23 5.77 -19.43
C PRO A 256 -37.84 5.99 -17.95
N LEU A 257 -38.57 5.37 -17.01
CA LEU A 257 -38.26 5.50 -15.57
C LEU A 257 -38.46 4.21 -14.72
N LEU A 258 -38.26 3.02 -15.31
CA LEU A 258 -38.36 1.75 -14.57
C LEU A 258 -37.48 0.61 -15.14
N ARG A 259 -36.20 0.87 -15.46
CA ARG A 259 -35.27 -0.17 -15.96
C ARG A 259 -34.03 -0.42 -15.08
N ASP A 260 -33.60 0.57 -14.29
CA ASP A 260 -32.36 0.47 -13.52
C ASP A 260 -32.50 -0.33 -12.22
N GLU A 261 -33.64 -0.26 -11.52
CA GLU A 261 -33.85 -1.06 -10.30
C GLU A 261 -33.77 -2.56 -10.59
N VAL A 262 -34.42 -3.06 -11.65
CA VAL A 262 -34.37 -4.49 -12.01
C VAL A 262 -32.95 -4.94 -12.36
N CYS A 263 -32.15 -4.04 -12.96
CA CYS A 263 -30.73 -4.29 -13.23
C CYS A 263 -29.92 -4.34 -11.91
N LEU A 264 -30.08 -3.38 -11.01
CA LEU A 264 -29.44 -3.38 -9.69
C LEU A 264 -29.87 -4.59 -8.84
N GLN A 265 -31.15 -4.96 -8.85
CA GLN A 265 -31.68 -6.14 -8.16
C GLN A 265 -31.01 -7.41 -8.71
N SER A 266 -30.87 -7.53 -10.02
CA SER A 266 -30.23 -8.68 -10.67
C SER A 266 -28.73 -8.76 -10.37
N ILE A 267 -28.01 -7.63 -10.40
CA ILE A 267 -26.59 -7.53 -10.01
C ILE A 267 -26.41 -7.85 -8.53
N LYS A 268 -27.30 -7.35 -7.67
CA LYS A 268 -27.28 -7.60 -6.23
C LYS A 268 -27.58 -9.06 -5.91
N MET A 269 -28.58 -9.67 -6.53
CA MET A 269 -28.87 -11.10 -6.39
C MET A 269 -27.75 -11.98 -6.96
N ALA A 270 -27.08 -11.55 -8.03
CA ALA A 270 -25.89 -12.23 -8.54
C ALA A 270 -24.73 -12.15 -7.54
N LEU A 271 -24.46 -10.98 -6.94
CA LEU A 271 -23.45 -10.80 -5.89
C LEU A 271 -23.78 -11.58 -4.61
N GLU A 272 -25.02 -11.53 -4.13
CA GLU A 272 -25.47 -12.28 -2.95
C GLU A 272 -25.36 -13.80 -3.21
N LYS A 273 -25.72 -14.28 -4.40
CA LYS A 273 -25.52 -15.68 -4.81
C LYS A 273 -24.04 -16.06 -4.99
N PHE A 274 -23.17 -15.10 -5.32
CA PHE A 274 -21.71 -15.30 -5.35
C PHE A 274 -21.09 -15.35 -3.93
N LEU A 275 -21.78 -14.79 -2.93
CA LEU A 275 -21.36 -14.75 -1.52
C LEU A 275 -21.97 -15.88 -0.66
N ASP A 276 -23.15 -16.40 -1.03
CA ASP A 276 -23.78 -17.56 -0.40
C ASP A 276 -23.30 -18.89 -1.00
N ASN A 277 -22.81 -18.91 -2.25
CA ASN A 277 -21.93 -19.98 -2.71
C ASN A 277 -20.69 -19.99 -1.81
N GLY A 278 -20.49 -21.09 -1.08
CA GLY A 278 -19.50 -21.25 -0.01
C GLY A 278 -18.03 -21.28 -0.44
N ILE A 279 -17.61 -20.31 -1.26
CA ILE A 279 -16.21 -19.93 -1.37
C ILE A 279 -15.83 -19.35 0.00
N GLU A 280 -15.07 -20.12 0.78
CA GLU A 280 -14.30 -19.54 1.86
C GLU A 280 -13.41 -18.45 1.25
N MET A 281 -13.72 -17.18 1.52
CA MET A 281 -12.83 -16.06 1.16
C MET A 281 -11.47 -16.38 1.78
N PRO A 282 -10.50 -16.80 0.96
CA PRO A 282 -9.45 -17.65 1.45
C PRO A 282 -8.50 -16.75 2.26
N GLY A 283 -8.36 -17.07 3.55
CA GLY A 283 -7.82 -16.16 4.56
C GLY A 283 -6.39 -15.69 4.26
N THR A 284 -5.88 -14.74 5.04
CA THR A 284 -4.58 -14.07 4.80
C THR A 284 -3.33 -14.98 4.82
N TYR A 285 -3.49 -16.30 4.88
CA TYR A 285 -2.44 -17.32 4.89
C TYR A 285 -2.62 -18.41 3.80
N THR A 286 -3.73 -18.43 3.05
CA THR A 286 -4.14 -19.60 2.24
C THR A 286 -3.49 -19.74 0.86
N PHE A 287 -2.71 -18.74 0.42
CA PHE A 287 -2.00 -18.78 -0.88
C PHE A 287 -0.51 -19.12 -0.75
N TYR A 288 0.02 -19.24 0.46
CA TYR A 288 1.41 -19.63 0.69
C TYR A 288 1.48 -21.10 1.10
N ASP A 289 1.98 -21.95 0.21
CA ASP A 289 2.37 -23.34 0.49
C ASP A 289 3.83 -23.61 0.07
N GLY A 290 4.70 -22.61 0.30
CA GLY A 290 6.14 -22.74 0.18
C GLY A 290 6.74 -23.73 1.19
N SER A 291 8.03 -24.02 1.05
CA SER A 291 8.70 -25.08 1.80
C SER A 291 8.66 -24.89 3.33
N THR A 292 8.20 -25.89 4.06
CA THR A 292 8.26 -25.95 5.53
C THR A 292 9.50 -26.69 6.06
N VAL A 293 10.45 -27.06 5.18
CA VAL A 293 11.68 -27.78 5.57
C VAL A 293 12.54 -26.96 6.56
N LEU A 294 12.45 -25.63 6.51
CA LEU A 294 13.18 -24.72 7.40
C LEU A 294 12.38 -24.31 8.65
N GLU A 295 11.18 -24.85 8.89
CA GLU A 295 10.33 -24.50 10.03
C GLU A 295 11.04 -24.62 11.40
N PRO A 296 11.93 -25.59 11.66
CA PRO A 296 12.69 -25.64 12.92
C PRO A 296 13.65 -24.46 13.10
N ILE A 297 14.23 -23.95 12.01
CA ILE A 297 15.14 -22.79 12.01
C ILE A 297 14.33 -21.50 12.13
N ALA A 298 13.20 -21.40 11.41
CA ALA A 298 12.24 -20.31 11.52
C ALA A 298 11.73 -20.14 12.97
N SER A 299 11.31 -21.25 13.58
CA SER A 299 10.88 -21.31 14.98
C SER A 299 11.99 -20.91 15.95
N TYR A 300 13.22 -21.40 15.76
CA TYR A 300 14.36 -21.05 16.61
C TYR A 300 14.73 -19.56 16.54
N LEU A 301 14.62 -18.94 15.37
CA LEU A 301 14.91 -17.52 15.17
C LEU A 301 13.73 -16.60 15.51
N GLY A 302 12.53 -17.13 15.71
CA GLY A 302 11.30 -16.33 15.84
C GLY A 302 10.89 -15.59 14.56
N ILE A 303 11.34 -16.06 13.40
CA ILE A 303 11.14 -15.41 12.09
C ILE A 303 10.26 -16.30 11.21
N PRO A 304 9.20 -15.78 10.56
CA PRO A 304 8.37 -16.53 9.62
C PRO A 304 9.16 -17.27 8.53
N VAL A 305 8.77 -18.54 8.26
CA VAL A 305 9.51 -19.47 7.38
C VAL A 305 9.66 -18.97 5.94
N ASP A 306 8.71 -18.18 5.44
CA ASP A 306 8.76 -17.53 4.13
C ASP A 306 9.99 -16.63 3.98
N LYS A 307 10.31 -15.86 5.03
CA LYS A 307 11.49 -14.98 5.05
C LYS A 307 12.78 -15.80 5.11
N VAL A 308 12.80 -16.90 5.88
CA VAL A 308 13.95 -17.80 5.97
C VAL A 308 14.21 -18.48 4.62
N ASN A 309 13.17 -18.97 3.95
CA ASN A 309 13.25 -19.55 2.61
C ASN A 309 13.79 -18.55 1.57
N PHE A 310 13.25 -17.34 1.57
CA PHE A 310 13.64 -16.27 0.63
C PHE A 310 15.09 -15.84 0.83
N VAL A 311 15.52 -15.67 2.09
CA VAL A 311 16.91 -15.37 2.45
C VAL A 311 17.85 -16.53 2.05
N LEU A 312 17.47 -17.80 2.25
CA LEU A 312 18.28 -18.94 1.81
C LEU A 312 18.46 -18.97 0.29
N CYS A 313 17.40 -18.73 -0.49
CA CYS A 313 17.50 -18.67 -1.96
C CYS A 313 18.35 -17.48 -2.43
N MET A 314 18.24 -16.31 -1.78
CA MET A 314 19.16 -15.20 -2.02
C MET A 314 20.62 -15.61 -1.73
N PHE A 315 20.96 -16.09 -0.54
CA PHE A 315 22.34 -16.40 -0.19
C PHE A 315 22.94 -17.55 -1.02
N SER A 316 22.13 -18.55 -1.41
CA SER A 316 22.59 -19.64 -2.31
C SER A 316 22.71 -19.22 -3.79
N SER A 317 22.03 -18.16 -4.22
CA SER A 317 22.19 -17.63 -5.59
C SER A 317 23.62 -17.14 -5.88
N LEU A 318 24.36 -16.61 -4.89
CA LEU A 318 25.72 -16.09 -5.11
C LEU A 318 26.76 -17.18 -5.48
N PRO A 319 26.89 -18.30 -4.76
CA PRO A 319 27.75 -19.40 -5.20
C PRO A 319 27.25 -20.05 -6.51
N LEU A 320 25.93 -20.11 -6.76
CA LEU A 320 25.38 -20.60 -8.03
C LEU A 320 25.75 -19.67 -9.21
N ALA A 321 25.81 -18.36 -8.99
CA ALA A 321 26.31 -17.39 -9.96
C ALA A 321 27.81 -17.56 -10.24
N TYR A 322 28.62 -17.86 -9.22
CA TYR A 322 30.03 -18.21 -9.41
C TYR A 322 30.20 -19.52 -10.21
N VAL A 323 29.40 -20.56 -9.89
CA VAL A 323 29.36 -21.83 -10.64
C VAL A 323 28.99 -21.58 -12.11
N PHE A 324 27.95 -20.77 -12.38
CA PHE A 324 27.59 -20.38 -13.74
C PHE A 324 28.76 -19.72 -14.48
N LYS A 325 29.38 -18.69 -13.88
CA LYS A 325 30.53 -17.98 -14.49
C LYS A 325 31.75 -18.89 -14.70
N ARG A 326 31.97 -19.87 -13.82
CA ARG A 326 33.16 -20.74 -13.86
C ARG A 326 33.06 -21.89 -14.87
N PHE A 327 31.86 -22.44 -15.08
CA PHE A 327 31.63 -23.65 -15.87
C PHE A 327 30.77 -23.42 -17.12
N MET A 328 29.73 -22.57 -17.06
CA MET A 328 28.79 -22.34 -18.16
C MET A 328 29.33 -21.32 -19.18
N LYS A 329 30.53 -21.54 -19.71
CA LYS A 329 31.17 -20.68 -20.73
C LYS A 329 30.63 -20.98 -22.14
N PRO A 330 30.43 -19.99 -23.03
CA PRO A 330 29.89 -20.19 -24.38
C PRO A 330 30.62 -21.27 -25.20
N CYS A 331 31.96 -21.28 -25.17
CA CYS A 331 32.78 -22.22 -25.93
C CYS A 331 32.98 -23.59 -25.23
N THR A 332 32.27 -23.85 -24.13
CA THR A 332 32.43 -25.08 -23.30
C THR A 332 31.11 -25.80 -23.08
N VAL A 333 29.99 -25.07 -23.11
CA VAL A 333 28.65 -25.57 -22.78
C VAL A 333 27.66 -25.04 -23.81
N SER A 334 26.74 -25.90 -24.28
CA SER A 334 25.76 -25.53 -25.30
C SER A 334 24.89 -24.33 -24.87
N ARG A 335 24.43 -23.52 -25.85
CA ARG A 335 23.49 -22.42 -25.61
C ARG A 335 22.26 -22.89 -24.85
N GLN A 336 21.67 -24.02 -25.25
CA GLN A 336 20.51 -24.61 -24.58
C GLN A 336 20.78 -24.92 -23.10
N THR A 337 21.94 -25.48 -22.76
CA THR A 337 22.33 -25.75 -21.37
C THR A 337 22.59 -24.46 -20.58
N ARG A 338 23.20 -23.44 -21.22
CA ARG A 338 23.38 -22.08 -20.66
C ARG A 338 22.05 -21.38 -20.40
N THR A 339 21.03 -21.58 -21.24
CA THR A 339 19.66 -21.05 -21.06
C THR A 339 18.87 -21.85 -20.02
N ALA A 340 19.01 -23.18 -20.00
CA ALA A 340 18.25 -24.07 -19.13
C ALA A 340 18.72 -24.06 -17.67
N PHE A 341 20.02 -23.91 -17.39
CA PHE A 341 20.52 -23.82 -16.01
C PHE A 341 19.85 -22.71 -15.18
N PRO A 342 19.86 -21.42 -15.61
CA PRO A 342 19.28 -20.36 -14.80
C PRO A 342 17.76 -20.47 -14.66
N LEU A 343 17.08 -21.00 -15.70
CA LEU A 343 15.65 -21.33 -15.68
C LEU A 343 15.32 -22.38 -14.62
N LEU A 344 16.02 -23.52 -14.62
CA LEU A 344 15.72 -24.62 -13.71
C LEU A 344 15.98 -24.24 -12.25
N ILE A 345 17.07 -23.51 -11.98
CA ILE A 345 17.39 -23.02 -10.63
C ILE A 345 16.40 -21.94 -10.18
N GLY A 346 16.05 -20.97 -11.03
CA GLY A 346 15.12 -19.90 -10.65
C GLY A 346 13.68 -20.37 -10.51
N PHE A 347 13.24 -21.32 -11.35
CA PHE A 347 11.94 -21.99 -11.17
C PHE A 347 11.91 -22.84 -9.89
N LEU A 348 13.00 -23.54 -9.55
CA LEU A 348 13.14 -24.25 -8.28
C LEU A 348 13.08 -23.29 -7.08
N PHE A 349 13.72 -22.12 -7.17
CA PHE A 349 13.61 -21.07 -6.14
C PHE A 349 12.18 -20.54 -6.01
N CYS A 350 11.49 -20.23 -7.12
CA CYS A 350 10.09 -19.84 -7.09
C CYS A 350 9.22 -20.92 -6.44
N PHE A 351 9.43 -22.20 -6.77
CA PHE A 351 8.68 -23.31 -6.18
C PHE A 351 9.00 -23.53 -4.69
N PHE A 352 10.27 -23.40 -4.29
CA PHE A 352 10.68 -23.52 -2.89
C PHE A 352 10.12 -22.37 -2.03
N CYS A 353 10.16 -21.13 -2.54
CA CYS A 353 9.61 -19.97 -1.84
C CYS A 353 8.07 -19.91 -1.87
N PHE A 354 7.42 -20.21 -3.00
CA PHE A 354 6.00 -19.91 -3.21
C PHE A 354 5.10 -21.13 -3.47
N GLY A 355 5.65 -22.36 -3.47
CA GLY A 355 4.87 -23.60 -3.60
C GLY A 355 4.02 -23.66 -4.87
N ARG A 356 2.75 -24.07 -4.72
CA ARG A 356 1.74 -24.10 -5.79
C ARG A 356 1.40 -22.71 -6.33
N ALA A 357 1.64 -21.61 -5.60
CA ALA A 357 1.40 -20.27 -6.14
C ALA A 357 2.28 -19.95 -7.36
N THR A 358 3.40 -20.66 -7.53
CA THR A 358 4.23 -20.68 -8.76
C THR A 358 3.42 -21.00 -10.02
N LYS A 359 2.30 -21.73 -9.90
CA LYS A 359 1.36 -21.97 -11.02
C LYS A 359 0.76 -20.67 -11.57
N HIS A 360 0.51 -19.67 -10.72
CA HIS A 360 0.01 -18.37 -11.18
C HIS A 360 1.11 -17.56 -11.90
N LEU A 361 2.36 -17.63 -11.44
CA LEU A 361 3.51 -17.03 -12.13
C LEU A 361 3.69 -17.68 -13.52
N LEU A 362 3.63 -19.01 -13.59
CA LEU A 362 3.72 -19.77 -14.84
C LEU A 362 2.56 -19.47 -15.79
N ALA A 363 1.32 -19.45 -15.30
CA ALA A 363 0.14 -19.14 -16.10
C ALA A 363 0.19 -17.71 -16.64
N ASN A 364 0.60 -16.73 -15.83
CA ASN A 364 0.79 -15.34 -16.26
C ASN A 364 1.91 -15.23 -17.32
N CYS A 365 3.03 -15.92 -17.12
CA CYS A 365 4.14 -15.98 -18.08
C CYS A 365 3.68 -16.54 -19.44
N LEU A 366 3.01 -17.70 -19.44
CA LEU A 366 2.50 -18.34 -20.66
C LEU A 366 1.38 -17.53 -21.34
N LEU A 367 0.53 -16.85 -20.57
CA LEU A 367 -0.49 -15.94 -21.11
C LEU A 367 0.14 -14.73 -21.79
N ASN A 368 1.18 -14.12 -21.20
CA ASN A 368 1.91 -13.03 -21.86
C ASN A 368 2.65 -13.51 -23.12
N TYR A 369 3.20 -14.74 -23.12
CA TYR A 369 3.77 -15.34 -24.33
C TYR A 369 2.72 -15.55 -25.43
N ALA A 370 1.54 -16.10 -25.09
CA ALA A 370 0.44 -16.25 -26.04
C ALA A 370 -0.04 -14.88 -26.58
N ILE A 371 -0.16 -13.86 -25.72
CA ILE A 371 -0.48 -12.49 -26.14
C ILE A 371 0.58 -11.95 -27.11
N MET A 372 1.87 -12.19 -26.89
CA MET A 372 2.91 -11.82 -27.86
C MET A 372 2.73 -12.57 -29.18
N CYS A 373 2.48 -13.88 -29.18
CA CYS A 373 2.28 -14.67 -30.40
C CYS A 373 1.05 -14.28 -31.24
N PHE A 374 -0.02 -13.78 -30.61
CA PHE A 374 -1.26 -13.41 -31.30
C PHE A 374 -1.45 -11.91 -31.51
N SER A 375 -0.63 -11.05 -30.90
CA SER A 375 -0.71 -9.59 -31.10
C SER A 375 0.05 -9.16 -32.36
N PRO A 376 -0.42 -8.12 -33.09
CA PRO A 376 0.29 -7.64 -34.28
C PRO A 376 1.68 -7.07 -33.91
N GLU A 377 2.72 -7.67 -34.49
CA GLU A 377 4.14 -7.33 -34.32
C GLU A 377 4.37 -5.81 -34.21
N ARG A 378 3.89 -5.07 -35.21
CA ARG A 378 3.97 -3.60 -35.37
C ARG A 378 3.74 -2.78 -34.09
N TYR A 379 2.94 -3.26 -33.14
CA TYR A 379 2.62 -2.55 -31.90
C TYR A 379 3.31 -3.10 -30.64
N VAL A 380 3.79 -4.35 -30.68
CA VAL A 380 4.17 -5.12 -29.47
C VAL A 380 5.64 -5.53 -29.46
N HIS A 381 6.18 -6.09 -30.54
CA HIS A 381 7.51 -6.72 -30.57
C HIS A 381 8.18 -6.56 -31.95
N LYS A 382 9.43 -7.01 -32.11
CA LYS A 382 10.13 -7.09 -33.41
C LYS A 382 10.37 -8.52 -33.90
N GLU A 383 10.37 -9.44 -32.95
CA GLU A 383 10.62 -10.86 -33.11
C GLU A 383 9.97 -11.56 -31.92
N ILE A 384 9.50 -12.78 -32.10
CA ILE A 384 8.97 -13.61 -31.00
C ILE A 384 10.16 -14.44 -30.48
N PRO A 385 10.54 -14.32 -29.20
CA PRO A 385 11.64 -15.10 -28.63
C PRO A 385 11.29 -16.59 -28.58
N SER A 386 12.29 -17.47 -28.58
CA SER A 386 12.03 -18.88 -28.30
C SER A 386 11.42 -19.04 -26.90
N LEU A 387 10.46 -19.97 -26.74
CA LEU A 387 9.82 -20.21 -25.44
C LEU A 387 10.84 -20.55 -24.34
N LEU A 388 11.94 -21.22 -24.69
CA LEU A 388 13.03 -21.55 -23.77
C LEU A 388 13.79 -20.29 -23.31
N ASP A 389 14.17 -19.40 -24.23
CA ASP A 389 14.88 -18.16 -23.88
C ASP A 389 13.97 -17.18 -23.12
N TYR A 390 12.69 -17.09 -23.50
CA TYR A 390 11.68 -16.29 -22.80
C TYR A 390 11.43 -16.79 -21.38
N MET A 391 11.16 -18.09 -21.20
CA MET A 391 10.98 -18.70 -19.88
C MET A 391 12.23 -18.52 -19.02
N SER A 392 13.42 -18.70 -19.60
CA SER A 392 14.69 -18.48 -18.92
C SER A 392 14.88 -17.05 -18.46
N TYR A 393 14.54 -16.06 -19.28
CA TYR A 393 14.56 -14.65 -18.90
C TYR A 393 13.64 -14.35 -17.71
N ILE A 394 12.40 -14.84 -17.73
CA ILE A 394 11.41 -14.59 -16.67
C ILE A 394 11.79 -15.30 -15.36
N PHE A 395 12.29 -16.54 -15.44
CA PHE A 395 12.61 -17.38 -14.28
C PHE A 395 14.13 -17.55 -14.06
N ASN A 396 14.95 -16.55 -14.38
CA ASN A 396 16.39 -16.60 -14.10
C ASN A 396 16.66 -16.46 -12.59
N PHE A 397 17.46 -17.36 -12.02
CA PHE A 397 17.74 -17.36 -10.57
C PHE A 397 18.42 -16.08 -10.05
N GLN A 398 19.09 -15.30 -10.91
CA GLN A 398 19.76 -14.08 -10.50
C GLN A 398 18.78 -12.96 -10.12
N THR A 399 17.57 -12.94 -10.69
CA THR A 399 16.58 -11.86 -10.45
C THR A 399 15.13 -12.30 -10.19
N ALA A 400 14.78 -13.58 -10.32
CA ALA A 400 13.39 -14.05 -10.20
C ALA A 400 12.72 -13.78 -8.84
N LEU A 401 13.50 -13.56 -7.76
CA LEU A 401 12.96 -13.31 -6.41
C LEU A 401 12.89 -11.82 -6.03
N THR A 402 13.91 -11.03 -6.35
CA THR A 402 14.10 -9.64 -5.87
C THR A 402 14.15 -8.58 -6.97
N GLY A 403 14.09 -8.98 -8.24
CA GLY A 403 14.62 -8.18 -9.34
C GLY A 403 16.15 -8.14 -9.32
N PRO A 404 16.81 -7.25 -10.08
CA PRO A 404 16.24 -6.22 -10.96
C PRO A 404 15.38 -6.79 -12.09
N VAL A 405 14.54 -5.93 -12.67
CA VAL A 405 14.21 -6.08 -14.10
C VAL A 405 15.49 -5.78 -14.88
N ASN A 406 15.83 -6.58 -15.89
CA ASN A 406 16.86 -6.25 -16.88
C ASN A 406 16.21 -6.27 -18.27
N PHE A 407 16.89 -5.84 -19.34
CA PHE A 407 16.27 -5.89 -20.68
C PHE A 407 16.58 -7.19 -21.41
N TYR A 408 15.61 -7.67 -22.19
CA TYR A 408 15.67 -8.97 -22.83
C TYR A 408 16.85 -9.11 -23.80
N SER A 409 17.19 -8.03 -24.52
CA SER A 409 18.40 -7.91 -25.35
C SER A 409 19.68 -8.20 -24.57
N ASP A 410 19.74 -7.71 -23.34
CA ASP A 410 20.93 -7.72 -22.51
C ASP A 410 21.10 -9.09 -21.86
N TYR A 411 19.96 -9.73 -21.52
CA TYR A 411 19.92 -11.13 -21.08
C TYR A 411 20.30 -12.11 -22.19
N LEU A 412 19.84 -11.88 -23.43
CA LEU A 412 20.31 -12.66 -24.59
C LEU A 412 21.80 -12.46 -24.83
N ALA A 413 22.30 -11.22 -24.84
CA ALA A 413 23.73 -10.95 -24.96
C ALA A 413 24.56 -11.61 -23.83
N PHE A 414 23.97 -11.76 -22.63
CA PHE A 414 24.54 -12.54 -21.53
C PHE A 414 24.50 -14.07 -21.74
N LEU A 415 23.43 -14.63 -22.32
CA LEU A 415 23.28 -16.05 -22.66
C LEU A 415 24.11 -16.48 -23.87
N ASP A 416 24.35 -15.57 -24.81
CA ASP A 416 25.30 -15.76 -25.91
C ASP A 416 26.74 -15.43 -25.48
N GLY A 417 26.90 -14.61 -24.44
CA GLY A 417 28.19 -14.25 -23.82
C GLY A 417 28.97 -13.16 -24.56
N VAL A 418 28.34 -12.55 -25.56
CA VAL A 418 28.89 -11.47 -26.41
C VAL A 418 28.92 -10.10 -25.71
N HIS A 419 28.27 -9.96 -24.55
CA HIS A 419 28.25 -8.71 -23.79
C HIS A 419 29.57 -8.38 -23.09
N ILE A 420 30.39 -9.40 -22.75
CA ILE A 420 31.71 -9.20 -22.16
C ILE A 420 32.77 -9.12 -23.26
N VAL A 421 33.09 -7.90 -23.65
CA VAL A 421 34.27 -7.59 -24.46
C VAL A 421 35.55 -7.53 -23.59
N PRO A 422 36.73 -7.89 -24.13
CA PRO A 422 38.00 -7.68 -23.45
C PRO A 422 38.39 -6.19 -23.38
N ASN A 423 39.39 -5.88 -22.56
CA ASN A 423 39.95 -4.53 -22.47
C ASN A 423 40.94 -4.24 -23.62
N LYS A 424 41.59 -3.07 -23.59
CA LYS A 424 42.59 -2.66 -24.60
C LYS A 424 43.84 -3.54 -24.66
N GLU A 425 44.11 -4.33 -23.61
CA GLU A 425 45.24 -5.27 -23.50
C GLU A 425 44.83 -6.72 -23.86
N GLY A 426 43.55 -6.96 -24.16
CA GLY A 426 43.00 -8.29 -24.45
C GLY A 426 42.48 -9.06 -23.23
N GLU A 427 42.57 -8.49 -22.02
CA GLU A 427 42.12 -9.17 -20.79
C GLU A 427 40.59 -9.11 -20.59
N LEU A 428 40.02 -10.24 -20.14
CA LEU A 428 38.60 -10.32 -19.79
C LEU A 428 38.36 -9.80 -18.35
N PRO A 429 37.34 -8.94 -18.13
CA PRO A 429 37.12 -8.29 -16.84
C PRO A 429 36.64 -9.27 -15.77
N SER A 430 37.28 -9.24 -14.59
CA SER A 430 36.92 -10.10 -13.46
C SER A 430 35.75 -9.51 -12.63
N PRO A 431 34.66 -10.27 -12.41
CA PRO A 431 33.51 -9.79 -11.62
C PRO A 431 33.76 -9.79 -10.11
N ILE A 432 34.76 -10.54 -9.63
CA ILE A 432 34.86 -10.94 -8.21
C ILE A 432 34.95 -9.72 -7.29
N ARG A 433 35.79 -8.73 -7.60
CA ARG A 433 35.97 -7.53 -6.77
C ARG A 433 34.71 -6.65 -6.72
N ALA A 434 34.00 -6.50 -7.84
CA ALA A 434 32.75 -5.74 -7.89
C ALA A 434 31.63 -6.45 -7.10
N SER A 435 31.53 -7.77 -7.28
CA SER A 435 30.55 -8.60 -6.60
C SER A 435 30.76 -8.60 -5.08
N LEU A 436 32.01 -8.81 -4.61
CA LEU A 436 32.34 -8.78 -3.19
C LEU A 436 32.11 -7.40 -2.55
N LYS A 437 32.36 -6.30 -3.26
CA LYS A 437 32.01 -4.95 -2.80
C LYS A 437 30.50 -4.81 -2.60
N LYS A 438 29.69 -5.19 -3.59
CA LYS A 438 28.22 -5.16 -3.51
C LYS A 438 27.68 -6.10 -2.42
N LEU A 439 28.29 -7.26 -2.22
CA LEU A 439 27.97 -8.18 -1.12
C LEU A 439 28.21 -7.48 0.23
N PHE A 440 29.39 -6.90 0.45
CA PHE A 440 29.71 -6.18 1.69
C PHE A 440 28.74 -5.02 1.95
N GLU A 441 28.46 -4.19 0.93
CA GLU A 441 27.44 -3.13 0.98
C GLU A 441 26.06 -3.69 1.41
N SER A 442 25.64 -4.82 0.82
CA SER A 442 24.37 -5.46 1.18
C SER A 442 24.37 -6.05 2.60
N LEU A 443 25.48 -6.60 3.09
CA LEU A 443 25.60 -7.13 4.45
C LEU A 443 25.53 -6.02 5.50
N CYS A 444 26.08 -4.84 5.22
CA CYS A 444 25.89 -3.66 6.06
C CYS A 444 24.41 -3.24 6.15
N TYR A 445 23.67 -3.29 5.04
CA TYR A 445 22.22 -3.03 5.05
C TYR A 445 21.44 -4.12 5.79
N LEU A 446 21.81 -5.39 5.65
CA LEU A 446 21.21 -6.51 6.38
C LEU A 446 21.40 -6.37 7.90
N LEU A 447 22.59 -5.96 8.35
CA LEU A 447 22.85 -5.69 9.77
C LEU A 447 21.92 -4.59 10.31
N ILE A 448 21.77 -3.49 9.59
CA ILE A 448 20.84 -2.39 9.97
C ILE A 448 19.39 -2.90 10.08
N ILE A 449 18.96 -3.77 9.15
CA ILE A 449 17.61 -4.39 9.18
C ILE A 449 17.47 -5.32 10.39
N MET A 450 18.49 -6.11 10.72
CA MET A 450 18.47 -7.00 11.89
C MET A 450 18.50 -6.24 13.22
N THR A 451 19.18 -5.08 13.30
CA THR A 451 19.24 -4.27 14.53
C THR A 451 18.00 -3.40 14.75
N TYR A 452 17.36 -2.91 13.69
CA TYR A 452 16.32 -1.86 13.80
C TYR A 452 14.98 -2.17 13.10
N GLY A 453 14.93 -3.18 12.23
CA GLY A 453 13.79 -3.42 11.34
C GLY A 453 12.50 -3.90 12.03
N SER A 454 12.61 -4.50 13.22
CA SER A 454 11.46 -4.88 14.06
C SER A 454 11.06 -3.78 15.05
N SER A 455 11.97 -2.86 15.39
CA SER A 455 11.76 -1.83 16.42
C SER A 455 11.01 -0.59 15.92
N PHE A 456 11.00 -0.35 14.60
CA PHE A 456 10.49 0.89 14.02
C PHE A 456 9.52 0.65 12.83
N PRO A 457 8.34 0.05 13.07
CA PRO A 457 7.30 -0.11 12.06
C PRO A 457 6.72 1.26 11.63
N PRO A 458 6.23 1.41 10.39
CA PRO A 458 5.71 2.69 9.88
C PRO A 458 4.45 3.21 10.60
N GLU A 459 3.70 2.31 11.23
CA GLU A 459 2.54 2.61 12.07
C GLU A 459 2.91 3.50 13.27
N ILE A 460 4.15 3.39 13.77
CA ILE A 460 4.58 4.00 15.04
C ILE A 460 4.44 5.53 15.06
N ILE A 461 4.50 6.21 13.90
CA ILE A 461 4.32 7.67 13.82
C ILE A 461 2.87 8.12 14.10
N LEU A 462 1.94 7.17 14.16
CA LEU A 462 0.52 7.34 14.50
C LEU A 462 0.18 6.86 15.91
N GLU A 463 1.13 6.26 16.62
CA GLU A 463 0.96 5.94 18.03
C GLU A 463 0.90 7.23 18.86
N LYS A 464 0.14 7.17 19.96
CA LYS A 464 -0.20 8.36 20.76
C LYS A 464 1.06 9.08 21.24
N GLU A 465 2.02 8.29 21.68
CA GLU A 465 3.32 8.65 22.22
C GLU A 465 4.13 9.48 21.21
N TYR A 466 4.03 9.17 19.91
CA TYR A 466 4.66 9.94 18.83
C TYR A 466 3.80 11.14 18.41
N LEU A 467 2.47 11.01 18.43
CA LEU A 467 1.55 12.10 18.09
C LEU A 467 1.54 13.23 19.13
N GLU A 468 1.93 12.96 20.37
CA GLU A 468 2.13 13.93 21.46
C GLU A 468 3.50 14.65 21.39
N LEU A 469 4.44 14.20 20.55
CA LEU A 469 5.74 14.86 20.39
C LEU A 469 5.63 16.25 19.70
N PRO A 470 6.52 17.20 20.04
CA PRO A 470 6.70 18.43 19.28
C PRO A 470 6.97 18.16 17.79
N TYR A 471 6.35 18.95 16.89
CA TYR A 471 6.41 18.74 15.44
C TYR A 471 7.80 18.44 14.89
N VAL A 472 8.85 19.14 15.34
CA VAL A 472 10.23 18.93 14.88
C VAL A 472 10.73 17.51 15.20
N GLN A 473 10.43 17.00 16.39
CA GLN A 473 10.82 15.64 16.81
C GLN A 473 9.99 14.58 16.07
N TRP A 474 8.69 14.82 15.88
CA TRP A 474 7.81 13.95 15.09
C TRP A 474 8.23 13.88 13.60
N PHE A 475 8.58 15.01 12.98
CA PHE A 475 9.14 15.05 11.62
C PHE A 475 10.49 14.31 11.52
N PHE A 476 11.35 14.44 12.54
CA PHE A 476 12.63 13.72 12.58
C PHE A 476 12.40 12.20 12.62
N TRP A 477 11.55 11.71 13.53
CA TRP A 477 11.19 10.29 13.60
C TRP A 477 10.57 9.79 12.29
N TRP A 478 9.60 10.52 11.73
CA TRP A 478 8.98 10.17 10.45
C TRP A 478 10.02 10.04 9.31
N PHE A 479 11.01 10.94 9.25
CA PHE A 479 12.10 10.82 8.29
C PHE A 479 12.97 9.57 8.53
N ILE A 480 13.41 9.33 9.78
CA ILE A 480 14.25 8.17 10.15
C ILE A 480 13.56 6.84 9.85
N ILE A 481 12.28 6.70 10.21
CA ILE A 481 11.50 5.48 9.97
C ILE A 481 11.39 5.18 8.47
N LEU A 482 11.15 6.20 7.65
CA LEU A 482 11.13 6.04 6.19
C LEU A 482 12.52 5.77 5.59
N VAL A 483 13.62 6.22 6.22
CA VAL A 483 14.98 5.79 5.83
C VAL A 483 15.15 4.30 6.12
N LEU A 484 14.85 3.83 7.34
CA LEU A 484 14.96 2.42 7.73
C LEU A 484 14.17 1.49 6.79
N ILE A 485 12.97 1.91 6.38
CA ILE A 485 12.15 1.15 5.42
C ILE A 485 12.83 1.05 4.05
N ARG A 486 13.49 2.12 3.55
CA ARG A 486 14.27 2.08 2.30
C ARG A 486 15.48 1.14 2.38
N VAL A 487 16.07 0.92 3.55
CA VAL A 487 17.22 0.01 3.73
C VAL A 487 16.89 -1.43 3.29
N ASN A 488 15.65 -1.89 3.46
CA ASN A 488 15.21 -3.21 2.96
C ASN A 488 15.40 -3.36 1.44
N TYR A 489 15.08 -2.31 0.69
CA TYR A 489 15.28 -2.27 -0.77
C TYR A 489 16.75 -2.10 -1.14
N TYR A 490 17.51 -1.34 -0.34
CA TYR A 490 18.97 -1.22 -0.51
C TYR A 490 19.68 -2.57 -0.30
N PHE A 491 19.27 -3.37 0.71
CA PHE A 491 19.74 -4.75 0.86
C PHE A 491 19.37 -5.59 -0.37
N ALA A 492 18.06 -5.74 -0.65
CA ALA A 492 17.56 -6.71 -1.63
C ALA A 492 18.12 -6.46 -3.05
N TRP A 493 18.13 -5.21 -3.51
CA TRP A 493 18.61 -4.87 -4.84
C TRP A 493 20.15 -4.83 -4.94
N THR A 494 20.87 -4.41 -3.89
CA THR A 494 22.35 -4.44 -3.92
C THR A 494 22.88 -5.87 -3.83
N PHE A 495 22.20 -6.75 -3.11
CA PHE A 495 22.52 -8.18 -3.09
C PHE A 495 22.28 -8.81 -4.47
N ALA A 496 21.12 -8.60 -5.09
CA ALA A 496 20.82 -9.15 -6.42
C ALA A 496 21.80 -8.62 -7.50
N ASP A 497 22.22 -7.37 -7.40
CA ASP A 497 23.27 -6.78 -8.23
C ASP A 497 24.63 -7.49 -8.00
N SER A 498 24.99 -7.86 -6.76
CA SER A 498 26.17 -8.72 -6.49
C SER A 498 26.09 -10.07 -7.22
N VAL A 499 24.92 -10.71 -7.21
CA VAL A 499 24.67 -12.01 -7.87
C VAL A 499 24.75 -11.88 -9.39
N CYS A 500 24.12 -10.85 -9.96
CA CYS A 500 24.20 -10.52 -11.38
C CYS A 500 25.65 -10.28 -11.81
N ASN A 501 26.40 -9.49 -11.05
CA ASN A 501 27.83 -9.26 -11.30
C ASN A 501 28.64 -10.55 -11.21
N MET A 502 28.43 -11.39 -10.19
CA MET A 502 29.17 -12.64 -9.99
C MET A 502 28.97 -13.63 -11.15
N SER A 503 27.76 -13.72 -11.71
CA SER A 503 27.47 -14.53 -12.91
C SER A 503 28.13 -13.98 -14.18
N GLY A 504 28.62 -12.74 -14.15
CA GLY A 504 29.11 -11.98 -15.29
C GLY A 504 28.04 -11.16 -16.00
N PHE A 505 26.76 -11.25 -15.62
CA PHE A 505 25.66 -10.52 -16.27
C PHE A 505 25.81 -8.99 -16.12
N GLY A 506 26.14 -8.50 -14.92
CA GLY A 506 26.12 -7.07 -14.60
C GLY A 506 27.17 -6.17 -15.30
N PHE A 507 27.98 -6.70 -16.23
CA PHE A 507 29.01 -5.94 -16.95
C PHE A 507 28.39 -4.93 -17.93
N SER A 508 28.78 -3.65 -17.83
CA SER A 508 28.27 -2.55 -18.66
C SER A 508 29.37 -1.82 -19.45
N GLY A 509 30.44 -2.52 -19.82
CA GLY A 509 31.57 -1.97 -20.56
C GLY A 509 32.66 -1.38 -19.65
N TYR A 510 33.35 -0.33 -20.14
CA TYR A 510 34.47 0.29 -19.45
C TYR A 510 34.22 1.77 -19.13
N ASP A 511 35.02 2.35 -18.22
CA ASP A 511 35.11 3.80 -18.01
C ASP A 511 36.16 4.47 -18.90
N GLU A 512 36.29 5.79 -18.77
CA GLU A 512 37.25 6.62 -19.53
C GLU A 512 38.72 6.27 -19.21
N HIS A 513 38.96 5.59 -18.09
CA HIS A 513 40.27 5.11 -17.63
C HIS A 513 40.52 3.63 -17.97
N GLY A 514 39.57 2.93 -18.61
CA GLY A 514 39.67 1.51 -18.94
C GLY A 514 39.27 0.55 -17.81
N VAL A 515 38.68 1.03 -16.72
CA VAL A 515 38.19 0.19 -15.61
C VAL A 515 36.83 -0.41 -15.94
N ALA A 516 36.66 -1.70 -15.68
CA ALA A 516 35.42 -2.43 -15.96
C ALA A 516 34.24 -1.93 -15.11
N LYS A 517 33.15 -1.52 -15.77
CA LYS A 517 31.89 -1.15 -15.14
C LYS A 517 31.01 -2.37 -14.90
N TRP A 518 30.46 -2.42 -13.69
CA TRP A 518 29.62 -3.49 -13.19
C TRP A 518 28.31 -2.88 -12.67
N GLU A 519 27.59 -2.22 -13.59
CA GLU A 519 26.36 -1.46 -13.30
C GLU A 519 25.16 -1.86 -14.19
N LEU A 520 25.29 -2.83 -15.10
CA LEU A 520 24.20 -3.18 -16.03
C LEU A 520 22.92 -3.59 -15.29
N CYS A 521 23.09 -4.24 -14.14
CA CYS A 521 22.03 -4.70 -13.25
C CYS A 521 21.85 -3.82 -12.00
N THR A 522 22.49 -2.65 -11.90
CA THR A 522 22.32 -1.77 -10.73
C THR A 522 20.93 -1.13 -10.73
N ASN A 523 20.04 -1.61 -9.85
CA ASN A 523 18.68 -1.07 -9.72
C ASN A 523 18.56 0.09 -8.71
N VAL A 524 19.59 0.34 -7.89
CA VAL A 524 19.57 1.41 -6.89
C VAL A 524 20.97 1.95 -6.61
N LYS A 525 21.07 3.26 -6.39
CA LYS A 525 22.29 3.95 -5.95
C LYS A 525 22.00 4.68 -4.64
N PRO A 526 22.11 4.02 -3.46
CA PRO A 526 21.62 4.56 -2.19
C PRO A 526 22.16 5.96 -1.84
N TYR A 527 23.45 6.22 -2.12
CA TYR A 527 24.04 7.55 -1.96
C TYR A 527 23.32 8.62 -2.79
N GLN A 528 22.94 8.32 -4.04
CA GLN A 528 22.19 9.24 -4.89
C GLN A 528 20.77 9.47 -4.33
N VAL A 529 20.07 8.42 -3.90
CA VAL A 529 18.72 8.55 -3.33
C VAL A 529 18.72 9.45 -2.09
N GLU A 530 19.63 9.18 -1.15
CA GLU A 530 19.73 9.94 0.09
C GLU A 530 20.36 11.34 -0.09
N MET A 531 21.30 11.55 -1.01
CA MET A 531 21.97 12.85 -1.20
C MET A 531 21.38 13.75 -2.30
N ALA A 532 20.48 13.25 -3.15
CA ALA A 532 19.88 14.01 -4.26
C ALA A 532 19.23 15.34 -3.83
N GLN A 533 19.44 16.38 -4.67
CA GLN A 533 18.94 17.75 -4.48
C GLN A 533 17.64 18.03 -5.23
N SER A 534 17.07 17.04 -5.93
CA SER A 534 15.77 17.16 -6.59
C SER A 534 15.01 15.84 -6.61
N PHE A 535 13.68 15.89 -6.47
CA PHE A 535 12.83 14.69 -6.42
C PHE A 535 13.00 13.76 -7.65
N LYS A 536 13.26 14.33 -8.84
CA LYS A 536 13.61 13.56 -10.04
C LYS A 536 14.95 12.82 -9.89
N GLU A 537 15.98 13.47 -9.36
CA GLU A 537 17.33 12.93 -9.19
C GLU A 537 17.37 11.79 -8.15
N THR A 538 16.50 11.85 -7.13
CA THR A 538 16.20 10.74 -6.22
C THR A 538 15.66 9.52 -6.99
N LEU A 539 14.67 9.73 -7.86
CA LEU A 539 14.06 8.66 -8.66
C LEU A 539 14.99 8.14 -9.76
N ASP A 540 15.87 8.99 -10.32
CA ASP A 540 16.94 8.56 -11.23
C ASP A 540 17.99 7.67 -10.54
N GLY A 541 17.92 7.51 -9.21
CA GLY A 541 18.76 6.61 -8.40
C GLY A 541 17.98 5.47 -7.73
N TRP A 542 16.66 5.37 -7.91
CA TRP A 542 15.77 4.42 -7.21
C TRP A 542 14.95 3.59 -8.20
N ASN A 543 15.02 2.27 -8.09
CA ASN A 543 14.37 1.32 -9.01
C ASN A 543 14.67 1.64 -10.49
N ILE A 544 15.94 1.91 -10.77
CA ILE A 544 16.50 2.50 -12.00
C ILE A 544 16.03 1.75 -13.25
N GLN A 545 16.01 0.42 -13.20
CA GLN A 545 15.64 -0.41 -14.35
C GLN A 545 14.15 -0.34 -14.65
N THR A 546 13.31 -0.36 -13.61
CA THR A 546 11.86 -0.12 -13.74
C THR A 546 11.59 1.30 -14.24
N GLY A 547 12.38 2.30 -13.84
CA GLY A 547 12.35 3.64 -14.41
C GLY A 547 12.69 3.68 -15.91
N GLY A 548 13.73 2.94 -16.33
CA GLY A 548 14.10 2.78 -17.74
C GLY A 548 13.09 2.00 -18.58
N TRP A 549 12.36 1.06 -17.97
CA TRP A 549 11.21 0.37 -18.56
C TRP A 549 10.01 1.31 -18.70
N LEU A 550 9.51 1.88 -17.59
CA LEU A 550 8.40 2.86 -17.54
C LEU A 550 8.59 4.00 -18.53
N ARG A 551 9.83 4.50 -18.68
CA ARG A 551 10.15 5.53 -19.66
C ARG A 551 9.85 5.09 -21.10
N ARG A 552 10.23 3.87 -21.50
CA ARG A 552 10.09 3.37 -22.88
C ARG A 552 8.72 2.76 -23.19
N VAL A 553 7.96 2.33 -22.18
CA VAL A 553 6.57 1.85 -22.36
C VAL A 553 5.52 2.95 -22.22
N ALA A 554 5.72 3.94 -21.34
CA ALA A 554 4.76 5.03 -21.13
C ALA A 554 5.30 6.40 -21.55
N TYR A 555 6.41 6.89 -20.96
CA TYR A 555 6.82 8.29 -21.10
C TYR A 555 7.10 8.71 -22.54
N ASP A 556 7.93 7.94 -23.25
CA ASP A 556 8.35 8.27 -24.61
C ASP A 556 7.26 7.98 -25.66
N ARG A 557 6.38 6.99 -25.40
CA ARG A 557 5.18 6.69 -26.23
C ARG A 557 4.02 7.69 -26.02
N SER A 558 3.97 8.39 -24.88
CA SER A 558 2.89 9.31 -24.53
C SER A 558 3.09 10.72 -25.12
N SER A 559 1.99 11.43 -25.38
CA SER A 559 2.05 12.82 -25.86
C SER A 559 2.77 13.75 -24.86
N LYS A 560 3.44 14.79 -25.37
CA LYS A 560 4.25 15.72 -24.57
C LYS A 560 3.49 16.40 -23.42
N LYS A 561 2.16 16.54 -23.54
CA LYS A 561 1.29 17.16 -22.52
C LYS A 561 1.06 16.25 -21.31
N ILE A 562 0.83 14.95 -21.51
CA ILE A 562 0.39 14.03 -20.44
C ILE A 562 1.47 13.06 -19.95
N ARG A 563 2.58 12.89 -20.69
CA ARG A 563 3.55 11.79 -20.49
C ARG A 563 4.04 11.58 -19.06
N THR A 564 4.27 12.63 -18.29
CA THR A 564 4.65 12.50 -16.86
C THR A 564 3.54 11.80 -16.07
N VAL A 565 2.31 12.35 -16.11
CA VAL A 565 1.15 11.81 -15.38
C VAL A 565 0.80 10.39 -15.86
N ALA A 566 0.85 10.14 -17.17
CA ALA A 566 0.62 8.80 -17.73
C ALA A 566 1.66 7.76 -17.24
N THR A 567 2.92 8.15 -17.10
CA THR A 567 3.98 7.28 -16.56
C THR A 567 3.78 6.97 -15.08
N TYR A 568 3.38 7.98 -14.30
CA TYR A 568 3.05 7.79 -12.87
C TYR A 568 1.77 6.97 -12.67
N MET A 569 0.76 7.13 -13.52
CA MET A 569 -0.45 6.30 -13.52
C MET A 569 -0.13 4.82 -13.82
N LEU A 570 0.68 4.54 -14.85
CA LEU A 570 1.14 3.17 -15.11
C LEU A 570 1.98 2.61 -13.95
N SER A 571 2.81 3.44 -13.33
CA SER A 571 3.55 3.06 -12.12
C SER A 571 2.62 2.70 -10.95
N ALA A 572 1.52 3.43 -10.74
CA ALA A 572 0.53 3.09 -9.71
C ALA A 572 -0.15 1.75 -10.00
N LEU A 573 -0.67 1.58 -11.22
CA LEU A 573 -1.31 0.35 -11.70
C LEU A 573 -0.38 -0.87 -11.57
N TRP A 574 0.91 -0.71 -11.86
CA TRP A 574 1.91 -1.77 -11.75
C TRP A 574 2.22 -2.19 -10.30
N HIS A 575 2.16 -1.27 -9.33
CA HIS A 575 2.27 -1.64 -7.91
C HIS A 575 0.97 -2.28 -7.38
N GLY A 576 -0.21 -1.88 -7.90
CA GLY A 576 -1.47 -2.60 -7.70
C GLY A 576 -2.69 -1.71 -7.47
N ILE A 577 -3.76 -2.30 -6.93
CA ILE A 577 -5.04 -1.61 -6.69
C ILE A 577 -5.09 -0.80 -5.38
N SER A 578 -4.08 -0.90 -4.52
CA SER A 578 -4.05 -0.25 -3.20
C SER A 578 -3.99 1.28 -3.31
N VAL A 579 -4.93 1.97 -2.66
CA VAL A 579 -5.13 3.43 -2.81
C VAL A 579 -3.88 4.24 -2.45
N GLY A 580 -3.08 3.78 -1.50
CA GLY A 580 -1.81 4.41 -1.11
C GLY A 580 -0.80 4.55 -2.27
N TYR A 581 -0.82 3.64 -3.25
CA TYR A 581 0.02 3.75 -4.45
C TYR A 581 -0.41 4.92 -5.34
N TYR A 582 -1.70 5.03 -5.66
CA TYR A 582 -2.22 6.13 -6.48
C TYR A 582 -1.91 7.49 -5.85
N ILE A 583 -2.12 7.63 -4.53
CA ILE A 583 -1.74 8.82 -3.77
C ILE A 583 -0.24 9.11 -3.98
N THR A 584 0.63 8.14 -3.70
CA THR A 584 2.09 8.29 -3.85
C THR A 584 2.49 8.76 -5.23
N PHE A 585 1.99 8.12 -6.29
CA PHE A 585 2.46 8.39 -7.65
C PHE A 585 1.86 9.67 -8.23
N PHE A 586 0.64 10.08 -7.85
CA PHE A 586 0.14 11.41 -8.21
C PHE A 586 0.84 12.53 -7.42
N THR A 587 1.12 12.34 -6.13
CA THR A 587 1.96 13.27 -5.34
C THR A 587 3.37 13.36 -5.94
N GLY A 588 3.97 12.23 -6.35
CA GLY A 588 5.27 12.18 -7.03
C GLY A 588 5.29 12.82 -8.42
N ALA A 589 4.18 12.72 -9.18
CA ALA A 589 4.01 13.43 -10.44
C ALA A 589 3.99 14.95 -10.23
N LEU A 590 3.19 15.41 -9.26
CA LEU A 590 3.12 16.83 -8.87
C LEU A 590 4.50 17.33 -8.41
N PHE A 591 5.19 16.62 -7.53
CA PHE A 591 6.50 17.02 -7.01
C PHE A 591 7.59 17.02 -8.09
N THR A 592 7.52 16.11 -9.05
CA THR A 592 8.42 16.11 -10.23
C THR A 592 8.18 17.32 -11.12
N LEU A 593 6.92 17.66 -11.42
CA LEU A 593 6.56 18.82 -12.24
C LEU A 593 6.87 20.14 -11.53
N ALA A 594 6.59 20.23 -10.23
CA ALA A 594 6.93 21.38 -9.39
C ALA A 594 8.46 21.57 -9.30
N GLY A 595 9.22 20.52 -8.95
CA GLY A 595 10.68 20.57 -8.87
C GLY A 595 11.35 20.94 -10.19
N ALA A 596 10.87 20.40 -11.32
CA ALA A 596 11.33 20.79 -12.66
C ALA A 596 10.96 22.24 -13.02
N THR A 597 9.92 22.80 -12.42
CA THR A 597 9.49 24.19 -12.62
C THR A 597 10.30 25.15 -11.77
N PHE A 598 10.46 24.87 -10.47
CA PHE A 598 11.38 25.58 -9.57
C PHE A 598 12.81 25.65 -10.13
N ARG A 599 13.34 24.51 -10.61
CA ARG A 599 14.70 24.42 -11.19
C ARG A 599 14.88 25.27 -12.45
N ARG A 600 13.82 25.53 -13.23
CA ARG A 600 13.85 26.44 -14.41
C ARG A 600 13.75 27.92 -14.00
N CYS A 601 12.88 28.23 -13.05
CA CYS A 601 12.57 29.60 -12.62
C CYS A 601 13.64 30.20 -11.69
N MET A 602 14.20 29.38 -10.79
CA MET A 602 15.04 29.85 -9.69
C MET A 602 16.52 29.51 -9.84
N ARG A 603 16.90 28.28 -10.25
CA ARG A 603 18.30 27.79 -10.17
C ARG A 603 19.32 28.79 -10.73
N HIS A 604 19.05 29.35 -11.90
CA HIS A 604 19.97 30.26 -12.58
C HIS A 604 20.30 31.52 -11.75
N ARG A 605 19.37 31.98 -10.90
CA ARG A 605 19.50 33.17 -10.04
C ARG A 605 20.46 32.96 -8.85
N PHE A 606 20.84 31.71 -8.56
CA PHE A 606 21.75 31.35 -7.46
C PHE A 606 23.15 30.95 -7.94
N LEU A 607 23.42 30.94 -9.26
CA LEU A 607 24.70 30.49 -9.81
C LEU A 607 25.80 31.57 -9.81
N HIS A 608 25.47 32.83 -9.49
CA HIS A 608 26.41 33.96 -9.57
C HIS A 608 27.51 33.92 -8.50
N SER A 609 27.33 33.18 -7.40
CA SER A 609 28.32 33.08 -6.32
C SER A 609 28.33 31.69 -5.69
N LYS A 610 29.53 31.21 -5.29
CA LYS A 610 29.69 29.94 -4.55
C LYS A 610 28.81 29.89 -3.29
N LYS A 611 28.64 31.02 -2.58
CA LYS A 611 27.77 31.11 -1.39
C LYS A 611 26.28 30.96 -1.76
N GLN A 612 25.82 31.64 -2.79
CA GLN A 612 24.43 31.54 -3.27
C GLN A 612 24.11 30.13 -3.77
N LYS A 613 25.05 29.49 -4.49
CA LYS A 613 24.91 28.10 -4.94
C LYS A 613 24.79 27.16 -3.73
N ALA A 614 25.65 27.29 -2.72
CA ALA A 614 25.58 26.46 -1.52
C ALA A 614 24.23 26.60 -0.77
N VAL A 615 23.68 27.82 -0.67
CA VAL A 615 22.35 28.04 -0.10
C VAL A 615 21.25 27.36 -0.94
N TYR A 616 21.30 27.46 -2.27
CA TYR A 616 20.37 26.76 -3.16
C TYR A 616 20.48 25.23 -3.03
N ASP A 617 21.69 24.70 -3.02
CA ASP A 617 21.99 23.26 -2.91
C ASP A 617 21.41 22.70 -1.59
N VAL A 618 21.65 23.37 -0.45
CA VAL A 618 21.13 22.97 0.88
C VAL A 618 19.60 23.09 0.94
N MET A 619 19.04 24.21 0.48
CA MET A 619 17.59 24.42 0.45
C MET A 619 16.87 23.35 -0.39
N THR A 620 17.40 23.03 -1.57
CA THR A 620 16.78 22.05 -2.47
C THR A 620 17.02 20.60 -2.03
N PHE A 621 18.13 20.30 -1.37
CA PHE A 621 18.33 19.04 -0.63
C PHE A 621 17.26 18.84 0.45
N VAL A 622 17.11 19.79 1.39
CA VAL A 622 16.14 19.67 2.50
C VAL A 622 14.71 19.55 1.97
N ALA A 623 14.32 20.41 1.03
CA ALA A 623 13.00 20.35 0.39
C ALA A 623 12.76 18.99 -0.32
N THR A 624 13.79 18.42 -0.94
CA THR A 624 13.71 17.09 -1.60
C THR A 624 13.57 15.96 -0.57
N LYS A 625 14.28 15.99 0.56
CA LYS A 625 14.12 14.98 1.61
C LYS A 625 12.72 15.00 2.24
N ILE A 626 12.19 16.21 2.50
CA ILE A 626 10.82 16.39 3.01
C ILE A 626 9.79 15.90 1.98
N ALA A 627 9.93 16.28 0.71
CA ALA A 627 9.05 15.84 -0.36
C ALA A 627 9.08 14.31 -0.57
N LEU A 628 10.25 13.68 -0.44
CA LEU A 628 10.41 12.22 -0.49
C LEU A 628 9.66 11.56 0.68
N ALA A 629 9.94 11.95 1.93
CA ALA A 629 9.29 11.38 3.11
C ALA A 629 7.76 11.53 3.04
N TYR A 630 7.30 12.73 2.68
CA TYR A 630 5.88 13.04 2.55
C TYR A 630 5.18 12.18 1.48
N ALA A 631 5.77 12.02 0.29
CA ALA A 631 5.20 11.19 -0.77
C ALA A 631 5.24 9.69 -0.44
N THR A 632 6.37 9.19 0.08
CA THR A 632 6.59 7.75 0.34
C THR A 632 5.73 7.20 1.48
N TYR A 633 5.25 8.03 2.42
CA TYR A 633 4.42 7.52 3.52
C TYR A 633 3.13 6.82 3.04
N ALA A 634 2.44 7.38 2.05
CA ALA A 634 1.24 6.77 1.48
C ALA A 634 1.53 5.41 0.80
N PHE A 635 2.72 5.25 0.22
CA PHE A 635 3.17 4.01 -0.42
C PHE A 635 3.30 2.88 0.60
N VAL A 636 3.95 3.20 1.71
CA VAL A 636 4.27 2.26 2.78
C VAL A 636 3.01 1.81 3.51
N MET A 637 2.12 2.75 3.86
CA MET A 637 0.87 2.39 4.56
C MET A 637 -0.14 1.65 3.67
N MET A 638 -0.01 1.76 2.33
CA MET A 638 -0.88 1.21 1.29
C MET A 638 -2.39 1.60 1.35
N ASN A 639 -2.83 2.19 2.46
CA ASN A 639 -4.21 2.47 2.83
C ASN A 639 -4.48 3.99 2.86
N LEU A 640 -5.72 4.37 2.51
CA LEU A 640 -6.20 5.74 2.42
C LEU A 640 -6.21 6.46 3.78
N GLU A 641 -6.69 5.81 4.85
CA GLU A 641 -6.94 6.47 6.14
C GLU A 641 -5.64 6.95 6.83
N PRO A 642 -4.59 6.12 7.02
CA PRO A 642 -3.30 6.57 7.57
C PRO A 642 -2.66 7.71 6.75
N ALA A 643 -2.66 7.59 5.42
CA ALA A 643 -2.08 8.58 4.52
C ALA A 643 -2.79 9.94 4.64
N ILE A 644 -4.12 9.95 4.61
CA ILE A 644 -4.93 11.17 4.72
C ILE A 644 -4.87 11.75 6.13
N PHE A 645 -4.75 10.94 7.19
CA PHE A 645 -4.55 11.44 8.56
C PHE A 645 -3.25 12.24 8.67
N VAL A 646 -2.12 11.67 8.19
CA VAL A 646 -0.82 12.37 8.18
C VAL A 646 -0.87 13.64 7.34
N TYR A 647 -1.48 13.59 6.16
CA TYR A 647 -1.58 14.76 5.28
C TYR A 647 -2.47 15.86 5.87
N LYS A 648 -3.54 15.51 6.60
CA LYS A 648 -4.36 16.45 7.40
C LYS A 648 -3.57 17.05 8.58
N ARG A 649 -2.80 16.25 9.33
CA ARG A 649 -1.97 16.70 10.47
C ARG A 649 -0.94 17.75 10.07
N VAL A 650 -0.47 17.75 8.82
CA VAL A 650 0.41 18.79 8.25
C VAL A 650 -0.28 19.70 7.24
N PHE A 651 -1.61 19.84 7.33
CA PHE A 651 -2.45 20.79 6.57
C PHE A 651 -2.25 20.75 5.04
N PHE A 652 -1.88 19.59 4.49
CA PHE A 652 -1.49 19.40 3.08
C PHE A 652 -0.39 20.36 2.58
N VAL A 653 0.41 20.95 3.47
CA VAL A 653 1.28 22.10 3.15
C VAL A 653 2.26 21.83 2.00
N ILE A 654 2.79 20.60 1.89
CA ILE A 654 3.73 20.23 0.81
C ILE A 654 3.01 20.13 -0.56
N HIS A 655 1.75 19.65 -0.60
CA HIS A 655 0.92 19.69 -1.80
C HIS A 655 0.64 21.15 -2.23
N ILE A 656 0.26 22.01 -1.28
CA ILE A 656 -0.03 23.43 -1.52
C ILE A 656 1.21 24.14 -2.08
N ILE A 657 2.37 23.98 -1.44
CA ILE A 657 3.65 24.52 -1.92
C ILE A 657 3.98 24.02 -3.34
N ALA A 658 3.79 22.74 -3.63
CA ALA A 658 4.05 22.20 -4.96
C ALA A 658 3.12 22.77 -6.04
N LEU A 659 1.84 22.99 -5.73
CA LEU A 659 0.87 23.65 -6.62
C LEU A 659 1.23 25.13 -6.86
N LEU A 660 1.62 25.86 -5.81
CA LEU A 660 2.11 27.24 -5.93
C LEU A 660 3.38 27.33 -6.80
N ILE A 661 4.33 26.40 -6.62
CA ILE A 661 5.53 26.29 -7.46
C ILE A 661 5.21 25.96 -8.91
N LEU A 662 4.16 25.16 -9.17
CA LEU A 662 3.78 24.75 -10.52
C LEU A 662 3.05 25.87 -11.28
N PHE A 663 2.12 26.57 -10.63
CA PHE A 663 1.21 27.52 -11.28
C PHE A 663 1.49 29.01 -11.00
N VAL A 664 1.99 29.35 -9.82
CA VAL A 664 2.15 30.76 -9.39
C VAL A 664 3.59 31.24 -9.63
N LEU A 665 4.59 30.44 -9.26
CA LEU A 665 6.01 30.80 -9.42
C LEU A 665 6.40 31.25 -10.84
N PRO A 666 5.99 30.59 -11.94
CA PRO A 666 6.41 30.99 -13.30
C PRO A 666 5.84 32.34 -13.77
N ARG A 667 4.76 32.82 -13.13
CA ARG A 667 4.12 34.10 -13.45
C ARG A 667 4.91 35.29 -12.89
N TYR A 668 5.55 35.13 -11.74
CA TYR A 668 6.39 36.15 -11.10
C TYR A 668 7.88 35.98 -11.39
N PHE A 669 8.36 34.74 -11.43
CA PHE A 669 9.76 34.38 -11.69
C PHE A 669 9.84 33.60 -12.99
N HIS A 670 9.86 34.30 -14.12
CA HIS A 670 9.89 33.63 -15.43
C HIS A 670 11.08 32.66 -15.54
N PRO A 671 10.87 31.50 -16.21
CA PRO A 671 11.94 30.55 -16.50
C PRO A 671 12.99 31.19 -17.42
N LYS A 672 14.26 30.83 -17.26
CA LYS A 672 15.31 31.27 -18.20
C LYS A 672 14.91 30.86 -19.63
N PRO A 673 14.88 31.76 -20.62
CA PRO A 673 14.57 31.39 -22.00
C PRO A 673 15.58 30.35 -22.49
N SER A 674 15.08 29.35 -23.20
CA SER A 674 15.92 28.33 -23.83
C SER A 674 16.77 28.94 -24.95
N GLU A 675 17.92 28.36 -25.27
CA GLU A 675 18.76 28.89 -26.37
C GLU A 675 18.05 28.82 -27.72
N ARG A 676 17.17 27.83 -27.91
CA ARG A 676 16.31 27.74 -29.09
C ARG A 676 15.23 28.82 -29.15
N SER A 677 14.73 29.28 -27.99
CA SER A 677 13.81 30.42 -27.93
C SER A 677 14.54 31.76 -27.96
N LYS A 678 15.82 31.82 -27.56
CA LYS A 678 16.70 32.96 -27.86
C LYS A 678 16.88 33.06 -29.36
N GLN A 679 17.39 32.03 -30.03
CA GLN A 679 17.56 32.03 -31.50
C GLN A 679 16.29 32.45 -32.26
N SER A 680 15.08 32.06 -31.82
CA SER A 680 13.84 32.53 -32.45
C SER A 680 13.44 33.96 -32.07
N LEU A 681 13.79 34.46 -30.88
CA LEU A 681 13.63 35.88 -30.52
C LEU A 681 14.64 36.74 -31.25
N ASP A 682 15.91 36.34 -31.27
CA ASP A 682 17.00 36.97 -32.00
C ASP A 682 16.68 37.03 -33.53
N LEU A 683 16.01 36.00 -34.07
CA LEU A 683 15.46 35.99 -35.44
C LEU A 683 14.23 36.88 -35.62
N LEU A 684 13.32 36.94 -34.65
CA LEU A 684 12.15 37.83 -34.68
C LEU A 684 12.56 39.30 -34.64
N ASP A 685 13.54 39.67 -33.80
CA ASP A 685 14.02 41.04 -33.67
C ASP A 685 14.67 41.57 -34.96
N VAL A 686 15.26 40.69 -35.77
CA VAL A 686 15.86 40.97 -37.09
C VAL A 686 14.82 41.13 -38.21
N LEU A 687 13.55 40.73 -38.01
CA LEU A 687 12.50 40.93 -39.02
C LEU A 687 12.00 42.38 -39.07
N PRO A 688 11.60 42.90 -40.25
CA PRO A 688 10.92 44.19 -40.38
C PRO A 688 9.64 44.29 -39.54
N GLU A 689 9.37 45.48 -39.01
CA GLU A 689 8.19 45.78 -38.17
C GLU A 689 6.84 45.53 -38.87
N GLU A 690 6.82 45.54 -40.20
CA GLU A 690 5.66 45.18 -41.03
C GLU A 690 5.29 43.69 -40.87
N ILE A 691 6.28 42.81 -40.73
CA ILE A 691 6.08 41.37 -40.53
C ILE A 691 5.73 41.06 -39.07
N LYS A 692 6.36 41.77 -38.11
CA LYS A 692 6.07 41.61 -36.67
C LYS A 692 4.62 41.94 -36.29
N LYS A 693 3.89 42.70 -37.10
CA LYS A 693 2.47 43.04 -36.89
C LYS A 693 1.48 42.01 -37.43
N GLY A 694 1.96 40.97 -38.12
CA GLY A 694 1.14 39.92 -38.74
C GLY A 694 1.30 38.52 -38.12
N ILE A 695 1.94 38.40 -36.95
CA ILE A 695 2.28 37.14 -36.25
C ILE A 695 1.79 37.20 -34.80
#